data_AF-A0A6A6CQP9-F1
#
_entry.id   AF-A0A6A6CQP9-F1
#
_cell.length_a   1.000
_cell.length_b   1.000
_cell.length_c   1.000
_cell.angle_alpha   90.00
_cell.angle_beta   90.00
_cell.angle_gamma   90.00
#
_symmetry.space_group_name_H-M   'P 1'
#
loop_
_entity.id
_entity.type
_entity.pdbx_description
1 polymer ?
#
loop_
_entity_poly.entity_id
_entity_poly.type
_entity_poly.pdbx_seq_one_letter_code
_entity_poly.pdbx_strand_id
1 'polypeptide(L)'
;MELPSARPYAFKFRPESTALIIIDMQRDFVDYNGFGTIQCGNDEIFKKVRDIVPRCQRALETARAMGLYVVHTREGHKPDLSDLPPSKKLRQISAPSGHHTMGIGDQGPMGRLLVRGEYGHDIIDELKPIPGEVVIDKPGKGSMWDTTLHRSLLARGITHLLFAGVTTECCVNTTARECADRGFEFCILDDLTDGFYQPFYTSTLDMLCSYDGLFGFVGNSSEFVKHAPVQTQTPPATPPGFVGDISLQGLRDQYKSGQVRPSDIVKEITLRIEEYKKKDPAVWIYVQSADDLLKAAQAVETRFAGLPKPELYGVPFAVKDNIDVAGVPTTASTEAYVYTPKESAKVVDAIIAAGGIFVGKTNLDQLATGLSGCRSPYGTPRSIYGNNYISGGSSSGSAVAVAAGLVSFTLATDTAGSGRVPAAYNGITGFKPTKGTFSAKGLVPACKSLDTITIMAPTVEEARKVWLAVDHGPDLDDPYAKPQQSFALWHADLRGVKAGGFKFGVPPAAALEYCDETYQQQFSSSIDRLKRAGGVPQEVNWTPFEEGSNLLYEASLVQERIASIGPEFIANNVHTFQPATKELYTAALNKPVKPWQVFQDQHKQAQYTREAAKIFQDIDVLLVPTTVTHPTVAEMDADPVALNAKLGYFTHFGNVLDLCGIAVPASMYQSSSGEKLPFGVTLLGASGTDGKVFDIAREFERTE
;
A
#
# COMPACT_ATOMS: atom_id res chain seq x y z
N MET A 1 5.72 7.10 24.28
CA MET A 1 7.07 6.85 24.83
C MET A 1 7.84 8.16 24.83
N GLU A 2 8.91 8.27 25.60
CA GLU A 2 9.72 9.49 25.65
C GLU A 2 11.20 9.21 25.94
N LEU A 3 12.06 10.15 25.54
CA LEU A 3 13.48 10.26 25.89
C LEU A 3 13.64 11.49 26.80
N PRO A 4 13.52 11.33 28.14
CA PRO A 4 13.48 12.45 29.07
C PRO A 4 14.71 13.35 29.04
N SER A 5 15.88 12.78 28.76
CA SER A 5 17.16 13.51 28.75
C SER A 5 17.50 14.18 27.41
N ALA A 6 16.63 14.04 26.40
CA ALA A 6 16.86 14.67 25.11
C ALA A 6 16.96 16.20 25.23
N ARG A 7 17.82 16.79 24.41
CA ARG A 7 17.97 18.23 24.24
C ARG A 7 17.24 18.67 22.98
N PRO A 8 16.65 19.87 22.98
CA PRO A 8 16.62 20.86 24.08
C PRO A 8 15.68 20.50 25.24
N TYR A 9 14.74 19.58 25.03
CA TYR A 9 13.83 19.03 26.03
C TYR A 9 13.39 17.61 25.62
N ALA A 10 12.62 16.94 26.47
CA ALA A 10 12.22 15.56 26.27
C ALA A 10 11.57 15.30 24.90
N PHE A 11 12.11 14.33 24.16
CA PHE A 11 11.56 13.91 22.86
C PHE A 11 10.48 12.85 23.06
N LYS A 12 9.26 13.13 22.59
CA LYS A 12 8.10 12.23 22.74
C LYS A 12 7.75 11.59 21.40
N PHE A 13 7.43 10.31 21.40
CA PHE A 13 7.12 9.58 20.18
C PHE A 13 6.20 8.39 20.43
N ARG A 14 5.64 7.82 19.34
CA ARG A 14 4.76 6.65 19.37
C ARG A 14 5.23 5.59 18.37
N PRO A 15 5.37 4.31 18.75
CA PRO A 15 5.88 3.25 17.88
C PRO A 15 5.22 3.20 16.50
N GLU A 16 3.89 3.30 16.45
CA GLU A 16 3.09 3.18 15.23
C GLU A 16 3.32 4.29 14.19
N SER A 17 4.01 5.37 14.56
CA SER A 17 4.30 6.53 13.69
C SER A 17 5.78 6.93 13.75
N THR A 18 6.64 6.03 14.24
CA THR A 18 8.08 6.26 14.40
C THR A 18 8.88 5.31 13.51
N ALA A 19 9.90 5.85 12.84
CA ALA A 19 10.90 5.04 12.13
C ALA A 19 12.30 5.19 12.75
N LEU A 20 13.07 4.09 12.74
CA LEU A 20 14.51 4.12 12.96
C LEU A 20 15.22 4.20 11.61
N ILE A 21 16.00 5.25 11.37
CA ILE A 21 16.83 5.41 10.18
C ILE A 21 18.29 5.18 10.55
N ILE A 22 18.88 4.13 9.98
CA ILE A 22 20.30 3.78 10.14
C ILE A 22 21.05 4.21 8.90
N ILE A 23 21.91 5.21 9.04
CA ILE A 23 22.56 5.90 7.94
C ILE A 23 23.96 5.35 7.69
N ASP A 24 24.15 4.81 6.48
CA ASP A 24 25.44 4.58 5.84
C ASP A 24 26.40 3.69 6.64
N MET A 25 25.86 2.73 7.40
CA MET A 25 26.62 1.68 8.10
C MET A 25 27.15 0.61 7.12
N GLN A 26 27.73 1.08 6.02
CA GLN A 26 28.34 0.28 4.96
C GLN A 26 29.79 0.00 5.29
N ARG A 27 30.33 -1.12 4.81
CA ARG A 27 31.75 -1.47 4.99
C ARG A 27 32.67 -0.35 4.53
N ASP A 28 32.33 0.32 3.45
CA ASP A 28 33.06 1.48 2.93
C ASP A 28 33.23 2.60 3.96
N PHE A 29 32.31 2.78 4.92
CA PHE A 29 32.45 3.81 5.95
C PHE A 29 33.00 3.31 7.28
N VAL A 30 32.85 2.02 7.62
CA VAL A 30 33.13 1.53 8.99
C VAL A 30 34.14 0.38 9.07
N ASP A 31 34.49 -0.26 7.95
CA ASP A 31 35.57 -1.26 7.87
C ASP A 31 36.87 -0.61 7.40
N TYR A 32 38.01 -1.10 7.90
CA TYR A 32 39.33 -0.68 7.40
C TYR A 32 39.45 -0.95 5.89
N ASN A 33 40.22 -0.09 5.21
CA ASN A 33 40.42 -0.10 3.75
C ASN A 33 39.19 0.33 2.94
N GLY A 34 38.14 0.84 3.60
CA GLY A 34 36.99 1.47 2.97
C GLY A 34 37.22 2.94 2.63
N PHE A 35 36.22 3.53 1.96
CA PHE A 35 36.16 4.96 1.68
C PHE A 35 36.38 5.84 2.93
N GLY A 36 35.77 5.52 4.07
CA GLY A 36 35.89 6.25 5.31
C GLY A 36 37.32 6.32 5.85
N THR A 37 38.10 5.24 5.72
CA THR A 37 39.53 5.25 6.10
C THR A 37 40.31 6.25 5.25
N ILE A 38 40.05 6.27 3.94
CA ILE A 38 40.69 7.18 2.98
C ILE A 38 40.31 8.64 3.28
N GLN A 39 39.03 8.90 3.58
CA GLN A 39 38.55 10.24 3.91
C GLN A 39 39.11 10.75 5.24
N CYS A 40 39.13 9.89 6.26
CA CYS A 40 39.59 10.24 7.60
C CYS A 40 41.10 10.54 7.64
N GLY A 41 41.91 9.78 6.90
CA GLY A 41 43.38 9.96 6.85
C GLY A 41 44.10 9.77 8.20
N ASN A 42 43.42 9.25 9.21
CA ASN A 42 43.95 9.02 10.56
C ASN A 42 43.34 7.73 11.16
N ASP A 43 44.17 6.71 11.35
CA ASP A 43 43.72 5.38 11.77
C ASP A 43 43.16 5.35 13.20
N GLU A 44 43.68 6.18 14.11
CA GLU A 44 43.21 6.23 15.51
C GLU A 44 41.82 6.84 15.61
N ILE A 45 41.55 7.87 14.80
CA ILE A 45 40.23 8.49 14.71
C ILE A 45 39.26 7.52 14.02
N PHE A 46 39.65 6.96 12.88
CA PHE A 46 38.81 6.02 12.13
C PHE A 46 38.40 4.80 12.97
N LYS A 47 39.31 4.26 13.78
CA LYS A 47 39.03 3.12 14.67
C LYS A 47 37.83 3.37 15.59
N LYS A 48 37.68 4.60 16.10
CA LYS A 48 36.61 4.96 17.04
C LYS A 48 35.23 4.98 16.40
N VAL A 49 35.14 5.29 15.10
CA VAL A 49 33.86 5.31 14.36
C VAL A 49 33.17 3.95 14.41
N ARG A 50 33.93 2.85 14.43
CA ARG A 50 33.38 1.50 14.55
C ARG A 50 32.82 1.19 15.95
N ASP A 51 33.22 1.92 17.00
CA ASP A 51 32.82 1.64 18.38
C ASP A 51 31.32 1.84 18.65
N ILE A 52 30.59 2.51 17.74
CA ILE A 52 29.13 2.67 17.82
C ILE A 52 28.35 1.41 17.40
N VAL A 53 28.95 0.50 16.62
CA VAL A 53 28.26 -0.65 16.00
C VAL A 53 27.48 -1.51 17.03
N PRO A 54 28.07 -1.92 18.18
CA PRO A 54 27.32 -2.73 19.15
C PRO A 54 26.14 -1.99 19.79
N ARG A 55 26.21 -0.65 19.87
CA ARG A 55 25.09 0.18 20.37
C ARG A 55 23.99 0.29 19.31
N CYS A 56 24.35 0.52 18.06
CA CYS A 56 23.42 0.53 16.93
C CYS A 56 22.67 -0.80 16.81
N GLN A 57 23.36 -1.93 17.01
CA GLN A 57 22.75 -3.26 16.94
C GLN A 57 21.66 -3.44 18.01
N ARG A 58 21.94 -3.05 19.26
CA ARG A 58 20.93 -3.11 20.35
C ARG A 58 19.72 -2.20 20.09
N ALA A 59 19.96 -1.00 19.53
CA ALA A 59 18.88 -0.10 19.16
C ALA A 59 18.03 -0.66 18.00
N LEU A 60 18.67 -1.27 16.99
CA LEU A 60 17.99 -1.95 15.90
C LEU A 60 17.12 -3.11 16.39
N GLU A 61 17.63 -3.95 17.27
CA GLU A 61 16.87 -5.04 17.90
C GLU A 61 15.68 -4.53 18.73
N THR A 62 15.89 -3.43 19.45
CA THR A 62 14.83 -2.74 20.20
C THR A 62 13.73 -2.23 19.27
N ALA A 63 14.10 -1.54 18.19
CA ALA A 63 13.16 -1.02 17.19
C ALA A 63 12.33 -2.15 16.57
N ARG A 64 12.98 -3.27 16.19
CA ARG A 64 12.32 -4.49 15.70
C ARG A 64 11.34 -5.05 16.71
N ALA A 65 11.73 -5.18 17.98
CA ALA A 65 10.89 -5.71 19.04
C ALA A 65 9.66 -4.84 19.31
N MET A 66 9.80 -3.53 19.15
CA MET A 66 8.72 -2.53 19.28
C MET A 66 7.85 -2.39 18.02
N GLY A 67 8.24 -3.01 16.91
CA GLY A 67 7.53 -2.91 15.63
C GLY A 67 7.71 -1.55 14.93
N LEU A 68 8.78 -0.82 15.20
CA LEU A 68 9.12 0.41 14.47
C LEU A 68 9.45 0.09 13.02
N TYR A 69 9.17 1.05 12.13
CA TYR A 69 9.64 0.95 10.76
C TYR A 69 11.16 1.16 10.71
N VAL A 70 11.90 0.19 10.17
CA VAL A 70 13.36 0.28 10.07
C VAL A 70 13.76 0.58 8.62
N VAL A 71 14.56 1.63 8.46
CA VAL A 71 15.14 2.03 7.19
C VAL A 71 16.66 2.04 7.33
N HIS A 72 17.33 1.37 6.40
CA HIS A 72 18.78 1.46 6.24
C HIS A 72 19.07 2.32 5.01
N THR A 73 20.09 3.17 5.08
CA THR A 73 20.57 3.90 3.91
C THR A 73 21.99 3.50 3.56
N ARG A 74 22.28 3.57 2.27
CA ARG A 74 23.60 3.29 1.72
C ARG A 74 23.95 4.40 0.74
N GLU A 75 25.03 5.13 0.98
CA GLU A 75 25.55 6.05 -0.02
C GLU A 75 26.25 5.25 -1.11
N GLY A 76 25.80 5.46 -2.35
CA GLY A 76 26.45 4.87 -3.50
C GLY A 76 25.81 5.17 -4.82
N HIS A 77 26.61 4.96 -5.85
CA HIS A 77 26.32 5.34 -7.22
C HIS A 77 26.05 4.10 -8.08
N LYS A 78 25.31 4.30 -9.17
CA LYS A 78 25.11 3.27 -10.18
C LYS A 78 26.45 2.71 -10.66
N PRO A 79 26.52 1.44 -11.11
CA PRO A 79 27.76 0.84 -11.61
C PRO A 79 28.49 1.68 -12.68
N ASP A 80 27.75 2.41 -13.51
CA ASP A 80 28.26 3.29 -14.55
C ASP A 80 28.57 4.72 -14.08
N LEU A 81 28.33 5.03 -12.81
CA LEU A 81 28.48 6.35 -12.17
C LEU A 81 27.60 7.44 -12.80
N SER A 82 26.54 7.09 -13.54
CA SER A 82 25.67 8.05 -14.22
C SER A 82 24.92 9.00 -13.27
N ASP A 83 24.77 8.61 -12.00
CA ASP A 83 24.16 9.41 -10.93
C ASP A 83 25.19 10.06 -10.00
N LEU A 84 26.49 10.05 -10.33
CA LEU A 84 27.55 10.72 -9.59
C LEU A 84 27.77 12.14 -10.13
N PRO A 85 27.43 13.21 -9.36
CA PRO A 85 27.69 14.57 -9.80
C PRO A 85 29.18 14.81 -10.01
N PRO A 86 29.61 15.43 -11.13
CA PRO A 86 31.02 15.74 -11.38
C PRO A 86 31.63 16.57 -10.25
N SER A 87 30.86 17.46 -9.63
CA SER A 87 31.31 18.25 -8.48
C SER A 87 31.66 17.40 -7.26
N LYS A 88 30.94 16.30 -7.02
CA LYS A 88 31.20 15.36 -5.92
C LYS A 88 32.50 14.59 -6.16
N LYS A 89 32.74 14.18 -7.41
CA LYS A 89 33.96 13.45 -7.80
C LYS A 89 35.20 14.37 -7.87
N LEU A 90 35.09 15.47 -8.62
CA LEU A 90 36.24 16.29 -9.01
C LEU A 90 36.76 17.19 -7.87
N ARG A 91 35.89 17.72 -7.00
CA ARG A 91 36.32 18.67 -5.95
C ARG A 91 37.33 18.05 -4.98
N GLN A 92 37.15 16.79 -4.60
CA GLN A 92 38.04 16.12 -3.66
C GLN A 92 39.40 15.83 -4.32
N ILE A 93 39.40 15.27 -5.53
CA ILE A 93 40.64 14.89 -6.23
C ILE A 93 41.43 16.10 -6.75
N SER A 94 40.77 17.24 -6.98
CA SER A 94 41.40 18.47 -7.47
C SER A 94 41.75 19.46 -6.35
N ALA A 95 41.58 19.08 -5.08
CA ALA A 95 41.89 19.95 -3.95
C ALA A 95 43.42 20.21 -3.87
N PRO A 96 43.89 21.48 -3.95
CA PRO A 96 45.33 21.79 -4.00
C PRO A 96 46.13 21.30 -2.78
N SER A 97 45.47 21.14 -1.64
CA SER A 97 46.04 20.66 -0.38
C SER A 97 45.30 19.41 0.14
N GLY A 98 44.67 18.65 -0.75
CA GLY A 98 43.97 17.42 -0.39
C GLY A 98 44.93 16.25 -0.13
N HIS A 99 44.53 15.35 0.77
CA HIS A 99 45.25 14.12 1.10
C HIS A 99 44.70 12.88 0.38
N HIS A 100 43.72 13.06 -0.52
CA HIS A 100 42.97 11.97 -1.13
C HIS A 100 43.77 11.37 -2.29
N THR A 101 44.10 10.08 -2.20
CA THR A 101 44.77 9.32 -3.27
C THR A 101 43.79 8.56 -4.16
N MET A 102 42.54 8.40 -3.73
CA MET A 102 41.47 7.69 -4.43
C MET A 102 40.12 8.36 -4.16
N GLY A 103 39.21 8.30 -5.13
CA GLY A 103 37.88 8.88 -5.05
C GLY A 103 36.76 7.89 -5.34
N ILE A 104 35.54 8.43 -5.38
CA ILE A 104 34.32 7.66 -5.66
C ILE A 104 34.43 6.99 -7.05
N GLY A 105 34.18 5.68 -7.08
CA GLY A 105 34.22 4.85 -8.28
C GLY A 105 35.58 4.28 -8.64
N ASP A 106 36.66 4.70 -7.97
CA ASP A 106 38.01 4.15 -8.16
C ASP A 106 38.12 2.77 -7.49
N GLN A 107 39.03 1.93 -8.01
CA GLN A 107 39.21 0.55 -7.52
C GLN A 107 39.93 0.52 -6.18
N GLY A 108 39.21 0.15 -5.12
CA GLY A 108 39.76 -0.07 -3.78
C GLY A 108 39.84 -1.53 -3.35
N PRO A 109 40.34 -1.77 -2.13
CA PRO A 109 40.56 -3.12 -1.60
C PRO A 109 39.28 -3.94 -1.42
N MET A 110 38.12 -3.27 -1.30
CA MET A 110 36.80 -3.90 -1.14
C MET A 110 35.91 -3.78 -2.39
N GLY A 111 36.51 -3.50 -3.56
CA GLY A 111 35.77 -3.19 -4.78
C GLY A 111 35.82 -1.70 -5.11
N ARG A 112 35.00 -1.26 -6.05
CA ARG A 112 34.94 0.15 -6.43
C ARG A 112 34.24 0.98 -5.34
N LEU A 113 34.89 2.04 -4.87
CA LEU A 113 34.44 2.81 -3.71
C LEU A 113 33.07 3.48 -3.95
N LEU A 114 32.11 3.23 -3.05
CA LEU A 114 30.73 3.73 -3.09
C LEU A 114 30.00 3.43 -4.41
N VAL A 115 30.24 2.24 -4.98
CA VAL A 115 29.52 1.75 -6.18
C VAL A 115 28.56 0.62 -5.79
N ARG A 116 27.30 0.75 -6.20
CA ARG A 116 26.25 -0.23 -5.90
C ARG A 116 26.60 -1.60 -6.46
N GLY A 117 26.46 -2.62 -5.62
CA GLY A 117 26.77 -4.02 -5.95
C GLY A 117 28.18 -4.46 -5.57
N GLU A 118 29.08 -3.53 -5.22
CA GLU A 118 30.42 -3.86 -4.71
C GLU A 118 30.36 -4.31 -3.24
N TYR A 119 31.34 -5.11 -2.81
CA TYR A 119 31.42 -5.61 -1.44
C TYR A 119 31.51 -4.49 -0.41
N GLY A 120 32.33 -3.46 -0.68
CA GLY A 120 32.47 -2.28 0.18
C GLY A 120 31.17 -1.48 0.36
N HIS A 121 30.29 -1.49 -0.64
CA HIS A 121 29.04 -0.74 -0.59
C HIS A 121 27.97 -1.39 0.32
N ASP A 122 28.11 -2.67 0.69
CA ASP A 122 27.06 -3.33 1.46
C ASP A 122 27.09 -2.97 2.96
N ILE A 123 25.94 -3.14 3.63
CA ILE A 123 25.80 -2.94 5.08
C ILE A 123 26.60 -4.03 5.81
N ILE A 124 27.24 -3.66 6.91
CA ILE A 124 27.96 -4.63 7.77
C ILE A 124 27.05 -5.74 8.31
N ASP A 125 27.62 -6.91 8.57
CA ASP A 125 26.84 -8.10 8.96
C ASP A 125 26.10 -7.91 10.29
N GLU A 126 26.67 -7.14 11.22
CA GLU A 126 26.10 -6.85 12.54
C GLU A 126 24.77 -6.09 12.46
N LEU A 127 24.56 -5.32 11.38
CA LEU A 127 23.37 -4.48 11.16
C LEU A 127 22.56 -4.92 9.95
N LYS A 128 22.74 -6.17 9.52
CA LYS A 128 22.12 -6.68 8.30
C LYS A 128 20.59 -6.49 8.31
N PRO A 129 20.01 -5.94 7.22
CA PRO A 129 18.57 -5.84 7.08
C PRO A 129 17.89 -7.22 7.09
N ILE A 130 16.70 -7.31 7.68
CA ILE A 130 15.85 -8.51 7.62
C ILE A 130 14.74 -8.33 6.58
N PRO A 131 14.08 -9.42 6.10
CA PRO A 131 12.97 -9.30 5.17
C PRO A 131 11.89 -8.32 5.66
N GLY A 132 11.53 -7.36 4.82
CA GLY A 132 10.57 -6.29 5.12
C GLY A 132 11.19 -4.96 5.56
N GLU A 133 12.47 -4.94 5.96
CA GLU A 133 13.20 -3.69 6.18
C GLU A 133 13.63 -3.09 4.84
N VAL A 134 13.56 -1.76 4.75
CA VAL A 134 13.86 -1.06 3.49
C VAL A 134 15.31 -0.60 3.48
N VAL A 135 15.97 -0.83 2.36
CA VAL A 135 17.31 -0.30 2.07
C VAL A 135 17.19 0.77 0.99
N ILE A 136 17.60 1.99 1.31
CA ILE A 136 17.61 3.13 0.39
C ILE A 136 19.04 3.38 -0.09
N ASP A 137 19.29 3.09 -1.36
CA ASP A 137 20.54 3.51 -2.01
C ASP A 137 20.40 4.97 -2.44
N LYS A 138 21.30 5.83 -1.95
CA LYS A 138 21.28 7.28 -2.21
C LYS A 138 22.54 7.75 -2.95
N PRO A 139 22.41 8.50 -4.06
CA PRO A 139 23.57 9.14 -4.69
C PRO A 139 23.98 10.44 -3.97
N GLY A 140 23.05 11.05 -3.24
CA GLY A 140 23.25 12.27 -2.45
C GLY A 140 23.76 12.00 -1.03
N LYS A 141 24.16 13.07 -0.35
CA LYS A 141 24.46 13.04 1.09
C LYS A 141 23.19 12.85 1.91
N GLY A 142 22.16 13.64 1.60
CA GLY A 142 20.82 13.52 2.16
C GLY A 142 20.06 12.34 1.56
N SER A 143 19.40 11.57 2.42
CA SER A 143 18.66 10.38 2.02
C SER A 143 17.32 10.69 1.36
N MET A 144 16.88 11.95 1.28
CA MET A 144 15.66 12.35 0.55
C MET A 144 15.93 12.76 -0.89
N TRP A 145 17.20 12.98 -1.26
CA TRP A 145 17.57 13.41 -2.61
C TRP A 145 17.61 12.24 -3.59
N ASP A 146 16.75 12.27 -4.61
CA ASP A 146 16.65 11.24 -5.66
C ASP A 146 16.40 9.82 -5.11
N THR A 147 15.58 9.72 -4.05
CA THR A 147 15.18 8.45 -3.44
C THR A 147 13.67 8.38 -3.21
N THR A 148 13.19 7.22 -2.78
CA THR A 148 11.80 6.97 -2.40
C THR A 148 11.54 7.11 -0.89
N LEU A 149 12.51 7.59 -0.11
CA LEU A 149 12.43 7.64 1.35
C LEU A 149 11.24 8.47 1.83
N HIS A 150 11.10 9.69 1.31
CA HIS A 150 10.02 10.60 1.74
C HIS A 150 8.65 9.95 1.53
N ARG A 151 8.40 9.43 0.32
CA ARG A 151 7.15 8.74 0.00
C ARG A 151 6.93 7.51 0.89
N SER A 152 7.97 6.71 1.12
CA SER A 152 7.87 5.50 1.95
C SER A 152 7.46 5.81 3.39
N LEU A 153 7.94 6.93 3.94
CA LEU A 153 7.56 7.43 5.27
C LEU A 153 6.12 7.96 5.29
N LEU A 154 5.74 8.78 4.29
CA LEU A 154 4.38 9.31 4.15
C LEU A 154 3.33 8.20 3.94
N ALA A 155 3.63 7.21 3.10
CA ALA A 155 2.78 6.04 2.87
C ALA A 155 2.49 5.25 4.15
N ARG A 156 3.40 5.31 5.13
CA ARG A 156 3.31 4.65 6.44
C ARG A 156 2.74 5.55 7.54
N GLY A 157 2.51 6.83 7.28
CA GLY A 157 2.05 7.78 8.29
C GLY A 157 3.11 8.05 9.36
N ILE A 158 4.39 7.92 9.01
CA ILE A 158 5.50 8.24 9.90
C ILE A 158 5.54 9.75 10.12
N THR A 159 5.74 10.15 11.36
CA THR A 159 5.88 11.55 11.77
C THR A 159 7.12 11.78 12.62
N HIS A 160 7.65 10.72 13.25
CA HIS A 160 8.82 10.78 14.13
C HIS A 160 9.95 9.89 13.60
N LEU A 161 11.18 10.37 13.72
CA LEU A 161 12.37 9.66 13.26
C LEU A 161 13.42 9.57 14.37
N LEU A 162 13.99 8.38 14.56
CA LEU A 162 15.19 8.18 15.36
C LEU A 162 16.35 7.93 14.41
N PHE A 163 17.45 8.67 14.57
CA PHE A 163 18.63 8.55 13.71
C PHE A 163 19.79 7.85 14.42
N ALA A 164 20.42 6.94 13.68
CA ALA A 164 21.69 6.28 13.98
C ALA A 164 22.53 6.24 12.70
N GLY A 165 23.83 5.99 12.80
CA GLY A 165 24.69 5.82 11.63
C GLY A 165 25.98 6.65 11.67
N VAL A 166 26.67 6.75 10.54
CA VAL A 166 27.97 7.42 10.47
C VAL A 166 27.94 8.65 9.59
N THR A 167 28.98 9.49 9.73
CA THR A 167 29.11 10.80 9.09
C THR A 167 28.09 11.79 9.64
N THR A 168 28.11 11.96 10.96
CA THR A 168 27.20 12.85 11.70
C THR A 168 27.14 14.25 11.09
N GLU A 169 28.31 14.83 10.80
CA GLU A 169 28.53 16.14 10.20
C GLU A 169 28.09 16.23 8.72
N CYS A 170 27.77 15.11 8.08
CA CYS A 170 27.45 15.00 6.67
C CYS A 170 26.10 14.32 6.44
N CYS A 171 26.04 13.01 6.24
CA CYS A 171 24.84 12.33 5.75
C CYS A 171 23.73 12.29 6.82
N VAL A 172 24.08 12.09 8.09
CA VAL A 172 23.10 12.12 9.18
C VAL A 172 22.48 13.51 9.29
N ASN A 173 23.28 14.55 9.45
CA ASN A 173 22.79 15.93 9.56
C ASN A 173 22.04 16.40 8.31
N THR A 174 22.54 16.11 7.11
CA THR A 174 21.85 16.51 5.86
C THR A 174 20.47 15.87 5.79
N THR A 175 20.37 14.57 6.07
CA THR A 175 19.10 13.85 6.06
C THR A 175 18.16 14.36 7.15
N ALA A 176 18.65 14.53 8.37
CA ALA A 176 17.86 15.00 9.50
C ALA A 176 17.26 16.38 9.24
N ARG A 177 18.05 17.33 8.72
CA ARG A 177 17.55 18.67 8.36
C ARG A 177 16.55 18.65 7.20
N GLU A 178 16.80 17.82 6.18
CA GLU A 178 15.81 17.59 5.11
C GLU A 178 14.48 17.03 5.64
N CYS A 179 14.53 16.18 6.67
CA CYS A 179 13.34 15.66 7.35
C CYS A 179 12.60 16.75 8.14
N ALA A 180 13.30 17.61 8.89
CA ALA A 180 12.67 18.74 9.58
C ALA A 180 11.96 19.69 8.62
N ASP A 181 12.59 20.05 7.49
CA ASP A 181 11.98 20.90 6.46
C ASP A 181 10.71 20.27 5.85
N ARG A 182 10.55 18.95 5.96
CA ARG A 182 9.39 18.18 5.49
C ARG A 182 8.35 17.92 6.60
N GLY A 183 8.56 18.45 7.80
CA GLY A 183 7.63 18.33 8.93
C GLY A 183 7.79 17.09 9.80
N PHE A 184 8.85 16.29 9.62
CA PHE A 184 9.13 15.18 10.53
C PHE A 184 9.80 15.69 11.80
N GLU A 185 9.32 15.21 12.93
CA GLU A 185 10.04 15.29 14.20
C GLU A 185 11.18 14.28 14.20
N PHE A 186 12.34 14.66 14.70
CA PHE A 186 13.43 13.70 14.80
C PHE A 186 14.30 13.88 16.03
N CYS A 187 14.92 12.78 16.44
CA CYS A 187 15.96 12.75 17.44
C CYS A 187 17.18 12.00 16.90
N ILE A 188 18.35 12.65 16.90
CA ILE A 188 19.63 11.95 16.73
C ILE A 188 19.98 11.29 18.06
N LEU A 189 20.24 9.98 18.04
CA LEU A 189 20.76 9.26 19.19
C LEU A 189 22.28 9.37 19.16
N ASP A 190 22.84 10.25 20.00
CA ASP A 190 24.22 10.70 19.92
C ASP A 190 25.23 9.55 19.98
N ASP A 191 25.03 8.61 20.91
CA ASP A 191 25.84 7.42 21.12
C ASP A 191 25.71 6.35 20.03
N LEU A 192 24.77 6.54 19.10
CA LEU A 192 24.59 5.74 17.89
C LEU A 192 25.12 6.42 16.63
N THR A 193 25.80 7.57 16.79
CA THR A 193 26.37 8.32 15.67
C THR A 193 27.82 8.71 15.90
N ASP A 194 28.59 8.78 14.82
CA ASP A 194 29.97 9.27 14.86
C ASP A 194 30.38 9.94 13.53
N GLY A 195 31.56 10.54 13.50
CA GLY A 195 32.14 11.26 12.36
C GLY A 195 33.66 11.11 12.29
N PHE A 196 34.27 11.66 11.25
CA PHE A 196 35.72 11.57 11.06
C PHE A 196 36.49 12.75 11.68
N TYR A 197 35.78 13.72 12.27
CA TYR A 197 36.39 14.87 12.92
C TYR A 197 35.53 15.40 14.09
N GLN A 198 36.04 15.22 15.31
CA GLN A 198 35.29 15.48 16.56
C GLN A 198 34.72 16.90 16.69
N PRO A 199 35.44 17.99 16.30
CA PRO A 199 34.88 19.33 16.38
C PRO A 199 33.64 19.53 15.48
N PHE A 200 33.60 18.90 14.30
CA PHE A 200 32.42 18.99 13.42
C PHE A 200 31.25 18.15 13.94
N TYR A 201 31.53 16.97 14.49
CA TYR A 201 30.53 16.15 15.18
C TYR A 201 29.82 16.96 16.29
N THR A 202 30.62 17.53 17.20
CA THR A 202 30.09 18.28 18.36
C THR A 202 29.29 19.50 17.91
N SER A 203 29.87 20.30 16.99
CA SER A 203 29.21 21.51 16.45
C SER A 203 27.90 21.18 15.75
N THR A 204 27.82 20.02 15.09
CA THR A 204 26.61 19.56 14.41
C THR A 204 25.50 19.26 15.42
N LEU A 205 25.77 18.48 16.47
CA LEU A 205 24.77 18.15 17.48
C LEU A 205 24.28 19.39 18.25
N ASP A 206 25.18 20.34 18.54
CA ASP A 206 24.81 21.58 19.21
C ASP A 206 23.99 22.52 18.31
N MET A 207 24.34 22.59 17.01
CA MET A 207 23.56 23.35 16.03
C MET A 207 22.13 22.81 15.89
N LEU A 208 21.96 21.48 15.92
CA LEU A 208 20.62 20.87 15.82
C LEU A 208 19.75 21.19 17.03
N CYS A 209 20.32 21.28 18.24
CA CYS A 209 19.59 21.66 19.44
C CYS A 209 19.38 23.18 19.59
N SER A 210 19.91 24.00 18.68
CA SER A 210 19.87 25.47 18.81
C SER A 210 18.45 26.02 18.61
N TYR A 211 18.22 27.25 19.09
CA TYR A 211 16.94 27.95 19.01
C TYR A 211 15.77 27.13 19.60
N ASP A 212 15.99 26.55 20.78
CA ASP A 212 14.99 25.80 21.54
C ASP A 212 14.34 24.65 20.75
N GLY A 213 15.11 24.01 19.85
CA GLY A 213 14.70 22.80 19.13
C GLY A 213 14.18 23.03 17.73
N LEU A 214 14.31 24.26 17.21
CA LEU A 214 13.87 24.61 15.85
C LEU A 214 14.40 23.64 14.78
N PHE A 215 15.60 23.09 14.97
CA PHE A 215 16.22 22.18 14.01
C PHE A 215 16.10 20.70 14.36
N GLY A 216 15.62 20.34 15.56
CA GLY A 216 15.43 18.96 15.99
C GLY A 216 15.99 18.66 17.38
N PHE A 217 16.14 17.37 17.66
CA PHE A 217 16.52 16.86 18.98
C PHE A 217 17.79 16.01 18.94
N VAL A 218 18.49 15.99 20.07
CA VAL A 218 19.59 15.06 20.34
C VAL A 218 19.30 14.36 21.67
N GLY A 219 19.32 13.03 21.67
CA GLY A 219 19.07 12.19 22.83
C GLY A 219 20.05 11.02 22.87
N ASN A 220 19.86 10.11 23.82
CA ASN A 220 20.76 8.98 24.03
C ASN A 220 20.01 7.65 23.95
N SER A 221 20.61 6.65 23.30
CA SER A 221 19.98 5.35 23.06
C SER A 221 19.69 4.58 24.35
N SER A 222 20.40 4.87 25.46
CA SER A 222 20.18 4.20 26.74
C SER A 222 18.76 4.40 27.29
N GLU A 223 18.08 5.48 26.92
CA GLU A 223 16.67 5.71 27.26
C GLU A 223 15.73 5.00 26.27
N PHE A 224 16.11 4.94 25.00
CA PHE A 224 15.34 4.24 23.97
C PHE A 224 15.25 2.73 24.24
N VAL A 225 16.38 2.08 24.53
CA VAL A 225 16.45 0.62 24.77
C VAL A 225 15.66 0.17 26.01
N LYS A 226 15.34 1.08 26.94
CA LYS A 226 14.47 0.78 28.10
C LYS A 226 13.02 0.55 27.70
N HIS A 227 12.59 1.02 26.53
CA HIS A 227 11.25 0.79 25.99
C HIS A 227 11.10 -0.58 25.30
N ALA A 228 12.19 -1.36 25.20
CA ALA A 228 12.11 -2.71 24.67
C ALA A 228 11.06 -3.52 25.45
N PRO A 229 10.07 -4.14 24.78
CA PRO A 229 9.09 -4.95 25.47
C PRO A 229 9.79 -6.09 26.21
N VAL A 230 9.47 -6.26 27.50
CA VAL A 230 9.99 -7.37 28.30
C VAL A 230 9.58 -8.67 27.60
N GLN A 231 10.56 -9.43 27.10
CA GLN A 231 10.32 -10.79 26.64
C GLN A 231 9.92 -11.65 27.84
N THR A 232 8.63 -11.70 28.15
CA THR A 232 8.09 -12.76 28.99
C THR A 232 8.13 -14.04 28.17
N GLN A 233 9.25 -14.76 28.25
CA GLN A 233 9.26 -16.20 27.97
C GLN A 233 8.50 -16.89 29.11
N THR A 234 7.19 -16.72 29.15
CA THR A 234 6.35 -17.64 29.90
C THR A 234 6.22 -18.88 29.02
N PRO A 235 6.64 -20.08 29.46
CA PRO A 235 6.28 -21.30 28.77
C PRO A 235 4.75 -21.30 28.62
N PRO A 236 4.18 -21.61 27.44
CA PRO A 236 2.73 -21.62 27.31
C PRO A 236 2.16 -22.64 28.29
N ALA A 237 1.51 -22.16 29.35
CA ALA A 237 0.51 -22.93 30.05
C ALA A 237 -0.57 -23.24 29.00
N THR A 238 -0.82 -24.52 28.72
CA THR A 238 -1.75 -24.97 27.69
C THR A 238 -3.09 -24.24 27.78
N PRO A 239 -3.47 -23.39 26.81
CA PRO A 239 -4.82 -22.86 26.69
C PRO A 239 -5.61 -23.66 25.64
N PRO A 240 -6.94 -23.80 25.78
CA PRO A 240 -7.77 -24.51 24.81
C PRO A 240 -8.09 -23.64 23.58
N GLY A 241 -8.00 -24.24 22.39
CA GLY A 241 -8.74 -23.83 21.19
C GLY A 241 -8.15 -22.71 20.33
N PHE A 242 -8.33 -22.85 19.01
CA PHE A 242 -8.20 -21.78 18.03
C PHE A 242 -9.37 -20.79 18.22
N VAL A 243 -9.07 -19.48 18.27
CA VAL A 243 -10.03 -18.41 18.63
C VAL A 243 -10.87 -17.95 17.44
N GLY A 244 -10.69 -18.55 16.26
CA GLY A 244 -11.47 -18.16 15.09
C GLY A 244 -10.91 -16.96 14.33
N ASP A 245 -10.02 -16.19 14.94
CA ASP A 245 -9.52 -14.93 14.43
C ASP A 245 -8.39 -15.15 13.40
N ILE A 246 -8.66 -14.75 12.16
CA ILE A 246 -7.72 -14.80 11.03
C ILE A 246 -7.31 -13.39 10.58
N SER A 247 -7.55 -12.36 11.40
CA SER A 247 -7.00 -11.01 11.20
C SER A 247 -5.47 -11.07 11.12
N LEU A 248 -4.85 -10.16 10.38
CA LEU A 248 -3.39 -10.10 10.24
C LEU A 248 -2.70 -9.99 11.60
N GLN A 249 -3.23 -9.11 12.47
CA GLN A 249 -2.70 -8.92 13.81
C GLN A 249 -2.94 -10.15 14.70
N GLY A 250 -4.15 -10.70 14.68
CA GLY A 250 -4.50 -11.90 15.45
C GLY A 250 -3.64 -13.09 15.07
N LEU A 251 -3.41 -13.35 13.77
CA LEU A 251 -2.54 -14.42 13.30
C LEU A 251 -1.10 -14.20 13.75
N ARG A 252 -0.58 -12.97 13.62
CA ARG A 252 0.79 -12.63 14.07
C ARG A 252 0.99 -12.93 15.54
N ASP A 253 0.04 -12.56 16.39
CA ASP A 253 0.11 -12.77 17.85
C ASP A 253 -0.03 -14.27 18.21
N GLN A 254 -0.92 -15.00 17.54
CA GLN A 254 -1.08 -16.45 17.71
C GLN A 254 0.18 -17.23 17.25
N TYR A 255 0.80 -16.84 16.13
CA TYR A 255 2.04 -17.46 15.64
C TYR A 255 3.27 -17.09 16.48
N LYS A 256 3.30 -15.90 17.08
CA LYS A 256 4.39 -15.46 17.96
C LYS A 256 4.34 -16.19 19.32
N SER A 257 3.14 -16.41 19.85
CA SER A 257 2.92 -17.15 21.10
C SER A 257 3.03 -18.67 20.94
N GLY A 258 2.99 -19.19 19.71
CA GLY A 258 3.02 -20.63 19.43
C GLY A 258 1.69 -21.33 19.69
N GLN A 259 0.59 -20.58 19.83
CA GLN A 259 -0.75 -21.13 20.03
C GLN A 259 -1.23 -21.95 18.84
N VAL A 260 -0.91 -21.50 17.62
CA VAL A 260 -1.25 -22.15 16.36
C VAL A 260 -0.08 -22.05 15.38
N ARG A 261 -0.10 -22.87 14.33
CA ARG A 261 0.81 -22.78 13.18
C ARG A 261 0.03 -22.52 11.89
N PRO A 262 0.68 -22.05 10.81
CA PRO A 262 0.05 -21.93 9.49
C PRO A 262 -0.73 -23.18 9.07
N SER A 263 -0.22 -24.38 9.36
CA SER A 263 -0.87 -25.66 9.08
C SER A 263 -2.21 -25.85 9.80
N ASP A 264 -2.36 -25.26 10.98
CA ASP A 264 -3.61 -25.34 11.76
C ASP A 264 -4.63 -24.35 11.20
N ILE A 265 -4.18 -23.16 10.78
CA ILE A 265 -5.02 -22.14 10.13
C ILE A 265 -5.56 -22.62 8.77
N VAL A 266 -4.73 -23.27 7.94
CA VAL A 266 -5.23 -23.76 6.65
C VAL A 266 -6.27 -24.87 6.80
N LYS A 267 -6.17 -25.72 7.83
CA LYS A 267 -7.19 -26.74 8.13
C LYS A 267 -8.51 -26.09 8.52
N GLU A 268 -8.46 -25.08 9.39
CA GLU A 268 -9.66 -24.33 9.79
C GLU A 268 -10.34 -23.68 8.57
N ILE A 269 -9.61 -22.90 7.77
CA ILE A 269 -10.25 -22.18 6.65
C ILE A 269 -10.79 -23.16 5.61
N THR A 270 -10.18 -24.34 5.47
CA THR A 270 -10.71 -25.41 4.61
C THR A 270 -12.11 -25.83 5.09
N LEU A 271 -12.28 -26.05 6.40
CA LEU A 271 -13.58 -26.38 7.00
C LEU A 271 -14.59 -25.23 6.82
N ARG A 272 -14.17 -23.99 7.04
CA ARG A 272 -15.03 -22.80 6.84
C ARG A 272 -15.50 -22.68 5.40
N ILE A 273 -14.60 -22.89 4.43
CA ILE A 273 -14.93 -22.82 3.01
C ILE A 273 -15.94 -23.91 2.65
N GLU A 274 -15.73 -25.16 3.09
CA GLU A 274 -16.67 -26.25 2.82
C GLU A 274 -18.04 -26.03 3.47
N GLU A 275 -18.09 -25.46 4.68
CA GLU A 275 -19.36 -25.10 5.31
C GLU A 275 -20.04 -23.94 4.58
N TYR A 276 -19.30 -22.90 4.21
CA TYR A 276 -19.85 -21.72 3.55
C TYR A 276 -20.35 -22.01 2.14
N LYS A 277 -19.74 -22.97 1.42
CA LYS A 277 -20.23 -23.44 0.11
C LYS A 277 -21.68 -23.93 0.16
N LYS A 278 -22.16 -24.42 1.32
CA LYS A 278 -23.56 -24.82 1.51
C LYS A 278 -24.52 -23.62 1.57
N LYS A 279 -24.02 -22.45 1.99
CA LYS A 279 -24.75 -21.18 2.03
C LYS A 279 -24.67 -20.46 0.69
N ASP A 280 -23.47 -20.34 0.13
CA ASP A 280 -23.21 -19.66 -1.14
C ASP A 280 -22.10 -20.38 -1.90
N PRO A 281 -22.45 -21.27 -2.86
CA PRO A 281 -21.46 -21.99 -3.65
C PRO A 281 -20.79 -21.11 -4.72
N ALA A 282 -21.30 -19.90 -4.97
CA ALA A 282 -20.84 -19.05 -6.08
C ALA A 282 -19.59 -18.22 -5.74
N VAL A 283 -19.12 -18.20 -4.49
CA VAL A 283 -17.97 -17.37 -4.05
C VAL A 283 -16.68 -17.70 -4.81
N TRP A 284 -16.47 -18.97 -5.14
CA TRP A 284 -15.21 -19.50 -5.66
C TRP A 284 -15.38 -20.06 -7.07
N ILE A 285 -14.40 -19.79 -7.94
CA ILE A 285 -14.25 -20.51 -9.23
C ILE A 285 -13.27 -21.67 -9.04
N TYR A 286 -12.21 -21.43 -8.26
CA TYR A 286 -11.20 -22.43 -7.93
C TYR A 286 -10.80 -22.31 -6.46
N VAL A 287 -10.63 -23.44 -5.79
CA VAL A 287 -10.07 -23.53 -4.43
C VAL A 287 -9.01 -24.62 -4.46
N GLN A 288 -7.86 -24.39 -3.84
CA GLN A 288 -6.86 -25.43 -3.66
C GLN A 288 -7.42 -26.61 -2.85
N SER A 289 -6.91 -27.81 -3.11
CA SER A 289 -7.25 -28.97 -2.30
C SER A 289 -6.75 -28.78 -0.85
N ALA A 290 -7.41 -29.44 0.11
CA ALA A 290 -6.97 -29.42 1.51
C ALA A 290 -5.50 -29.87 1.66
N ASP A 291 -5.09 -30.86 0.86
CA ASP A 291 -3.72 -31.38 0.85
C ASP A 291 -2.72 -30.35 0.31
N ASP A 292 -3.08 -29.62 -0.74
CA ASP A 292 -2.18 -28.60 -1.32
C ASP A 292 -2.07 -27.35 -0.44
N LEU A 293 -3.16 -26.94 0.22
CA LEU A 293 -3.13 -25.90 1.25
C LEU A 293 -2.24 -26.31 2.43
N LEU A 294 -2.33 -27.56 2.88
CA LEU A 294 -1.49 -28.07 3.96
C LEU A 294 -0.01 -28.11 3.55
N LYS A 295 0.31 -28.56 2.33
CA LYS A 295 1.68 -28.52 1.80
C LYS A 295 2.20 -27.08 1.71
N ALA A 296 1.38 -26.13 1.24
CA ALA A 296 1.76 -24.73 1.14
C ALA A 296 2.06 -24.13 2.53
N ALA A 297 1.23 -24.43 3.54
CA ALA A 297 1.47 -24.01 4.90
C ALA A 297 2.77 -24.59 5.49
N GLN A 298 3.02 -25.88 5.30
CA GLN A 298 4.24 -26.55 5.74
C GLN A 298 5.49 -26.00 5.03
N ALA A 299 5.38 -25.62 3.76
CA ALA A 299 6.45 -24.97 3.02
C ALA A 299 6.79 -23.59 3.61
N VAL A 300 5.77 -22.80 3.97
CA VAL A 300 5.96 -21.51 4.67
C VAL A 300 6.60 -21.72 6.05
N GLU A 301 6.12 -22.69 6.83
CA GLU A 301 6.71 -23.06 8.13
C GLU A 301 8.19 -23.42 8.00
N THR A 302 8.52 -24.26 7.03
CA THR A 302 9.91 -24.70 6.76
C THR A 302 10.78 -23.54 6.29
N ARG A 303 10.28 -22.72 5.35
CA ARG A 303 11.04 -21.61 4.75
C ARG A 303 11.48 -20.57 5.78
N PHE A 304 10.65 -20.31 6.81
CA PHE A 304 10.95 -19.32 7.84
C PHE A 304 11.31 -19.95 9.20
N ALA A 305 11.64 -21.25 9.24
CA ALA A 305 12.11 -21.90 10.46
C ALA A 305 13.41 -21.24 10.96
N GLY A 306 13.37 -20.69 12.18
CA GLY A 306 14.52 -19.97 12.77
C GLY A 306 14.82 -18.61 12.14
N LEU A 307 13.99 -18.13 11.22
CA LEU A 307 14.12 -16.81 10.59
C LEU A 307 13.08 -15.83 11.15
N PRO A 308 13.31 -14.51 11.04
CA PRO A 308 12.27 -13.51 11.27
C PRO A 308 11.06 -13.78 10.38
N LYS A 309 9.87 -13.82 10.99
CA LYS A 309 8.60 -14.02 10.28
C LYS A 309 8.19 -12.70 9.61
N PRO A 310 7.99 -12.67 8.27
CA PRO A 310 7.50 -11.47 7.57
C PRO A 310 6.05 -11.14 7.97
N GLU A 311 5.58 -9.95 7.57
CA GLU A 311 4.25 -9.42 7.94
C GLU A 311 3.10 -10.34 7.51
N LEU A 312 3.22 -11.03 6.37
CA LEU A 312 2.18 -11.93 5.84
C LEU A 312 2.47 -13.42 6.11
N TYR A 313 3.36 -13.75 7.05
CA TYR A 313 3.72 -15.13 7.38
C TYR A 313 2.49 -15.98 7.72
N GLY A 314 2.18 -16.98 6.90
CA GLY A 314 1.07 -17.90 7.10
C GLY A 314 -0.31 -17.27 6.95
N VAL A 315 -0.43 -16.08 6.36
CA VAL A 315 -1.71 -15.38 6.19
C VAL A 315 -2.44 -15.92 4.95
N PRO A 316 -3.63 -16.52 5.09
CA PRO A 316 -4.39 -17.00 3.95
C PRO A 316 -5.00 -15.84 3.16
N PHE A 317 -4.84 -15.87 1.84
CA PHE A 317 -5.38 -14.88 0.91
C PHE A 317 -5.94 -15.55 -0.34
N ALA A 318 -6.87 -14.86 -1.01
CA ALA A 318 -7.36 -15.28 -2.32
C ALA A 318 -7.22 -14.16 -3.35
N VAL A 319 -7.32 -14.51 -4.63
CA VAL A 319 -7.25 -13.52 -5.71
C VAL A 319 -8.50 -13.61 -6.58
N LYS A 320 -8.94 -12.50 -7.14
CA LYS A 320 -9.97 -12.47 -8.17
C LYS A 320 -9.51 -13.25 -9.40
N ASP A 321 -10.41 -13.99 -10.05
CA ASP A 321 -10.05 -14.92 -11.12
C ASP A 321 -9.61 -14.27 -12.46
N ASN A 322 -9.47 -12.94 -12.51
CA ASN A 322 -8.79 -12.25 -13.60
C ASN A 322 -7.32 -11.90 -13.27
N ILE A 323 -6.79 -12.37 -12.13
CA ILE A 323 -5.39 -12.19 -11.72
C ILE A 323 -4.67 -13.54 -11.80
N ASP A 324 -3.51 -13.57 -12.44
CA ASP A 324 -2.73 -14.77 -12.69
C ASP A 324 -2.05 -15.31 -11.43
N VAL A 325 -2.12 -16.63 -11.28
CA VAL A 325 -1.36 -17.42 -10.30
C VAL A 325 -0.74 -18.59 -11.06
N ALA A 326 0.58 -18.74 -10.99
CA ALA A 326 1.29 -19.75 -11.77
C ALA A 326 0.70 -21.16 -11.56
N GLY A 327 0.38 -21.85 -12.66
CA GLY A 327 -0.16 -23.21 -12.64
C GLY A 327 -1.66 -23.32 -12.32
N VAL A 328 -2.36 -22.22 -12.04
CA VAL A 328 -3.79 -22.21 -11.73
C VAL A 328 -4.55 -21.50 -12.85
N PRO A 329 -5.62 -22.09 -13.43
CA PRO A 329 -6.37 -21.45 -14.50
C PRO A 329 -6.84 -20.02 -14.15
N THR A 330 -6.77 -19.14 -15.13
CA THR A 330 -7.37 -17.80 -15.12
C THR A 330 -8.50 -17.80 -16.13
N THR A 331 -9.74 -17.70 -15.66
CA THR A 331 -10.93 -17.76 -16.53
C THR A 331 -11.52 -16.37 -16.79
N ALA A 332 -11.30 -15.42 -15.89
CA ALA A 332 -12.02 -14.14 -15.86
C ALA A 332 -13.55 -14.30 -15.99
N SER A 333 -14.08 -15.35 -15.37
CA SER A 333 -15.47 -15.83 -15.47
C SER A 333 -15.93 -16.09 -16.91
N THR A 334 -15.03 -16.49 -17.81
CA THR A 334 -15.26 -16.70 -19.23
C THR A 334 -14.59 -17.98 -19.71
N GLU A 335 -15.37 -19.07 -19.84
CA GLU A 335 -14.84 -20.39 -20.23
C GLU A 335 -14.06 -20.35 -21.56
N ALA A 336 -14.53 -19.57 -22.54
CA ALA A 336 -13.85 -19.43 -23.83
C ALA A 336 -12.48 -18.72 -23.74
N TYR A 337 -12.20 -18.00 -22.65
CA TYR A 337 -10.96 -17.23 -22.44
C TYR A 337 -9.94 -17.97 -21.57
N VAL A 338 -10.23 -19.18 -21.10
CA VAL A 338 -9.39 -19.90 -20.12
C VAL A 338 -7.95 -20.09 -20.62
N TYR A 339 -7.00 -19.82 -19.73
CA TYR A 339 -5.61 -20.23 -19.88
C TYR A 339 -4.97 -20.51 -18.52
N THR A 340 -3.85 -21.24 -18.52
CA THR A 340 -3.05 -21.48 -17.31
C THR A 340 -1.73 -20.72 -17.42
N PRO A 341 -1.50 -19.66 -16.64
CA PRO A 341 -0.28 -18.87 -16.69
C PRO A 341 0.91 -19.66 -16.14
N LYS A 342 2.10 -19.37 -16.68
CA LYS A 342 3.38 -19.92 -16.18
C LYS A 342 4.00 -19.08 -15.06
N GLU A 343 3.67 -17.80 -15.01
CA GLU A 343 4.12 -16.83 -14.00
C GLU A 343 2.89 -16.28 -13.28
N SER A 344 3.01 -15.98 -11.99
CA SER A 344 1.94 -15.25 -11.28
C SER A 344 2.01 -13.76 -11.61
N ALA A 345 0.95 -13.03 -11.30
CA ALA A 345 1.02 -11.58 -11.25
C ALA A 345 2.08 -11.13 -10.20
N LYS A 346 2.79 -10.04 -10.47
CA LYS A 346 3.90 -9.57 -9.62
C LYS A 346 3.50 -9.36 -8.15
N VAL A 347 2.31 -8.82 -7.93
CA VAL A 347 1.76 -8.60 -6.58
C VAL A 347 1.45 -9.92 -5.86
N VAL A 348 1.07 -10.98 -6.59
CA VAL A 348 0.86 -12.31 -6.01
C VAL A 348 2.19 -12.91 -5.56
N ASP A 349 3.22 -12.82 -6.41
CA ASP A 349 4.57 -13.28 -6.05
C ASP A 349 5.12 -12.52 -4.84
N ALA A 350 4.86 -11.20 -4.74
CA ALA A 350 5.24 -10.40 -3.58
C ALA A 350 4.55 -10.88 -2.29
N ILE A 351 3.26 -11.21 -2.33
CA ILE A 351 2.53 -11.77 -1.18
C ILE A 351 3.11 -13.12 -0.76
N ILE A 352 3.36 -14.02 -1.72
CA ILE A 352 3.94 -15.35 -1.44
C ILE A 352 5.38 -15.20 -0.90
N ALA A 353 6.15 -14.26 -1.43
CA ALA A 353 7.48 -13.93 -0.93
C ALA A 353 7.42 -13.45 0.53
N ALA A 354 6.39 -12.67 0.88
CA ALA A 354 6.08 -12.21 2.24
C ALA A 354 5.40 -13.27 3.13
N GLY A 355 5.28 -14.52 2.67
CA GLY A 355 4.81 -15.67 3.45
C GLY A 355 3.30 -15.94 3.40
N GLY A 356 2.55 -15.23 2.55
CA GLY A 356 1.12 -15.46 2.37
C GLY A 356 0.81 -16.82 1.72
N ILE A 357 -0.34 -17.40 2.07
CA ILE A 357 -0.80 -18.70 1.55
C ILE A 357 -1.96 -18.47 0.59
N PHE A 358 -1.75 -18.79 -0.68
CA PHE A 358 -2.77 -18.68 -1.71
C PHE A 358 -3.87 -19.72 -1.52
N VAL A 359 -5.13 -19.30 -1.42
CA VAL A 359 -6.26 -20.19 -1.13
C VAL A 359 -7.03 -20.59 -2.39
N GLY A 360 -7.29 -19.65 -3.29
CA GLY A 360 -8.13 -19.91 -4.46
C GLY A 360 -8.43 -18.68 -5.31
N LYS A 361 -9.11 -18.92 -6.44
CA LYS A 361 -9.60 -17.88 -7.37
C LYS A 361 -11.07 -17.59 -7.07
N THR A 362 -11.37 -16.34 -6.76
CA THR A 362 -12.71 -15.87 -6.40
C THR A 362 -13.51 -15.45 -7.64
N ASN A 363 -14.82 -15.66 -7.58
CA ASN A 363 -15.74 -15.33 -8.66
C ASN A 363 -15.85 -13.81 -8.88
N LEU A 364 -16.26 -13.42 -10.09
CA LEU A 364 -16.38 -12.03 -10.54
C LEU A 364 -17.50 -11.84 -11.56
N ASP A 365 -17.94 -10.60 -11.77
CA ASP A 365 -18.66 -10.26 -13.01
C ASP A 365 -17.72 -10.49 -14.21
N GLN A 366 -18.22 -11.19 -15.23
CA GLN A 366 -17.49 -11.65 -16.40
C GLN A 366 -16.64 -10.55 -17.05
N LEU A 367 -15.36 -10.85 -17.31
CA LEU A 367 -14.36 -9.92 -17.85
C LEU A 367 -14.25 -8.62 -17.03
N ALA A 368 -14.48 -8.71 -15.73
CA ALA A 368 -14.57 -7.58 -14.81
C ALA A 368 -15.56 -6.48 -15.24
N THR A 369 -16.62 -6.84 -15.97
CA THR A 369 -17.58 -5.91 -16.58
C THR A 369 -18.94 -5.94 -15.86
N GLY A 370 -19.00 -5.30 -14.69
CA GLY A 370 -20.20 -5.15 -13.86
C GLY A 370 -19.86 -4.60 -12.48
N LEU A 371 -20.87 -4.09 -11.79
CA LEU A 371 -20.83 -3.62 -10.41
C LEU A 371 -21.79 -4.41 -9.50
N SER A 372 -22.28 -5.57 -9.96
CA SER A 372 -23.34 -6.31 -9.28
C SER A 372 -22.91 -7.65 -8.68
N GLY A 373 -21.99 -8.37 -9.32
CA GLY A 373 -21.69 -9.77 -9.03
C GLY A 373 -22.65 -10.78 -9.66
N CYS A 374 -23.66 -10.32 -10.41
CA CYS A 374 -24.69 -11.16 -11.04
C CYS A 374 -24.31 -11.68 -12.43
N ARG A 375 -23.23 -11.17 -13.03
CA ARG A 375 -22.85 -11.44 -14.41
C ARG A 375 -21.79 -12.55 -14.52
N SER A 376 -22.03 -13.70 -13.89
CA SER A 376 -21.09 -14.83 -13.91
C SER A 376 -21.79 -16.15 -14.28
N PRO A 377 -21.19 -16.99 -15.15
CA PRO A 377 -21.68 -18.34 -15.39
C PRO A 377 -21.47 -19.28 -14.19
N TYR A 378 -20.66 -18.90 -13.20
CA TYR A 378 -20.38 -19.68 -11.98
C TYR A 378 -21.36 -19.38 -10.84
N GLY A 379 -22.52 -18.81 -11.15
CA GLY A 379 -23.52 -18.38 -10.17
C GLY A 379 -23.27 -16.97 -9.63
N THR A 380 -24.20 -16.48 -8.81
CA THR A 380 -24.21 -15.11 -8.29
C THR A 380 -23.93 -15.10 -6.78
N PRO A 381 -22.74 -14.65 -6.35
CA PRO A 381 -22.45 -14.47 -4.93
C PRO A 381 -23.41 -13.46 -4.28
N ARG A 382 -23.81 -13.71 -3.04
CA ARG A 382 -24.74 -12.87 -2.26
C ARG A 382 -24.00 -12.03 -1.23
N SER A 383 -24.57 -10.88 -0.86
CA SER A 383 -24.07 -10.14 0.31
C SER A 383 -24.19 -11.01 1.56
N ILE A 384 -23.19 -10.93 2.45
CA ILE A 384 -23.21 -11.70 3.71
C ILE A 384 -24.36 -11.28 4.65
N TYR A 385 -24.91 -10.07 4.47
CA TYR A 385 -25.94 -9.45 5.31
C TYR A 385 -27.39 -9.73 4.87
N GLY A 386 -27.58 -10.25 3.65
CA GLY A 386 -28.91 -10.56 3.13
C GLY A 386 -28.83 -11.52 1.95
N ASN A 387 -29.45 -12.69 2.08
CA ASN A 387 -29.37 -13.77 1.08
C ASN A 387 -29.96 -13.39 -0.28
N ASN A 388 -30.79 -12.34 -0.33
CA ASN A 388 -31.43 -11.84 -1.55
C ASN A 388 -30.71 -10.63 -2.14
N TYR A 389 -29.72 -10.06 -1.46
CA TYR A 389 -29.01 -8.86 -1.89
C TYR A 389 -27.78 -9.20 -2.72
N ILE A 390 -27.49 -8.36 -3.71
CA ILE A 390 -26.30 -8.53 -4.52
C ILE A 390 -25.05 -8.40 -3.65
N SER A 391 -24.01 -9.15 -3.96
CA SER A 391 -22.68 -8.99 -3.34
C SER A 391 -21.98 -7.71 -3.79
N GLY A 392 -22.39 -7.14 -4.93
CA GLY A 392 -21.64 -6.10 -5.63
C GLY A 392 -20.55 -6.70 -6.48
N GLY A 393 -20.06 -5.93 -7.43
CA GLY A 393 -19.11 -6.40 -8.41
C GLY A 393 -18.14 -5.31 -8.88
N SER A 394 -17.21 -5.62 -9.76
CA SER A 394 -17.02 -6.96 -10.34
C SER A 394 -16.28 -7.92 -9.41
N SER A 395 -15.66 -7.48 -8.31
CA SER A 395 -14.91 -8.35 -7.39
C SER A 395 -15.81 -9.00 -6.32
N SER A 396 -16.86 -9.69 -6.77
CA SER A 396 -17.95 -10.21 -5.94
C SER A 396 -17.48 -11.27 -4.93
N GLY A 397 -16.93 -12.39 -5.42
CA GLY A 397 -16.43 -13.46 -4.57
C GLY A 397 -15.30 -13.00 -3.65
N SER A 398 -14.48 -12.05 -4.11
CA SER A 398 -13.37 -11.48 -3.33
C SER A 398 -13.87 -10.80 -2.06
N ALA A 399 -14.94 -9.99 -2.15
CA ALA A 399 -15.51 -9.33 -0.98
C ALA A 399 -16.22 -10.31 -0.04
N VAL A 400 -17.00 -11.24 -0.59
CA VAL A 400 -17.71 -12.24 0.22
C VAL A 400 -16.72 -13.13 0.98
N ALA A 401 -15.62 -13.54 0.35
CA ALA A 401 -14.60 -14.38 0.99
C ALA A 401 -13.95 -13.72 2.21
N VAL A 402 -13.69 -12.40 2.14
CA VAL A 402 -13.16 -11.63 3.28
C VAL A 402 -14.23 -11.44 4.35
N ALA A 403 -15.40 -10.95 3.95
CA ALA A 403 -16.47 -10.59 4.89
C ALA A 403 -17.02 -11.80 5.64
N ALA A 404 -17.03 -12.99 5.02
CA ALA A 404 -17.39 -14.25 5.66
C ALA A 404 -16.25 -14.91 6.46
N GLY A 405 -15.06 -14.29 6.54
CA GLY A 405 -13.94 -14.83 7.29
C GLY A 405 -13.37 -16.14 6.74
N LEU A 406 -13.43 -16.31 5.40
CA LEU A 406 -12.87 -17.47 4.69
C LEU A 406 -11.38 -17.28 4.37
N VAL A 407 -10.95 -16.03 4.22
CA VAL A 407 -9.57 -15.59 4.05
C VAL A 407 -9.37 -14.26 4.76
N SER A 408 -8.12 -13.90 5.06
CA SER A 408 -7.80 -12.67 5.80
C SER A 408 -7.94 -11.43 4.92
N PHE A 409 -7.57 -11.55 3.64
CA PHE A 409 -7.71 -10.49 2.65
C PHE A 409 -7.78 -11.09 1.24
N THR A 410 -8.17 -10.28 0.26
CA THR A 410 -8.11 -10.66 -1.15
C THR A 410 -7.46 -9.60 -2.02
N LEU A 411 -6.84 -10.07 -3.11
CA LEU A 411 -6.57 -9.22 -4.27
C LEU A 411 -7.80 -9.19 -5.17
N ALA A 412 -8.23 -7.99 -5.50
CA ALA A 412 -9.36 -7.69 -6.37
C ALA A 412 -8.91 -6.76 -7.50
N THR A 413 -9.85 -6.28 -8.32
CA THR A 413 -9.54 -5.23 -9.31
C THR A 413 -10.58 -4.14 -9.30
N ASP A 414 -10.19 -2.94 -9.72
CA ASP A 414 -11.07 -1.79 -9.88
C ASP A 414 -10.73 -1.05 -11.18
N THR A 415 -11.73 -0.99 -12.06
CA THR A 415 -11.74 -0.14 -13.26
C THR A 415 -12.78 0.96 -13.07
N ALA A 416 -13.99 0.57 -12.67
CA ALA A 416 -15.17 1.42 -12.58
C ALA A 416 -15.65 1.65 -11.14
N GLY A 417 -15.11 0.92 -10.15
CA GLY A 417 -15.70 0.75 -8.81
C GLY A 417 -15.59 -0.65 -8.24
N SER A 418 -15.03 -1.60 -8.99
CA SER A 418 -15.05 -3.02 -8.67
C SER A 418 -14.27 -3.44 -7.43
N GLY A 419 -13.40 -2.57 -6.89
CA GLY A 419 -12.70 -2.77 -5.62
C GLY A 419 -13.43 -2.12 -4.44
N ARG A 420 -14.46 -1.31 -4.69
CA ARG A 420 -15.12 -0.42 -3.73
C ARG A 420 -16.58 -0.80 -3.48
N VAL A 421 -17.39 -0.95 -4.53
CA VAL A 421 -18.82 -1.30 -4.45
C VAL A 421 -19.05 -2.59 -3.65
N PRO A 422 -18.43 -3.73 -3.99
CA PRO A 422 -18.59 -4.96 -3.22
C PRO A 422 -18.07 -4.87 -1.78
N ALA A 423 -17.06 -4.02 -1.51
CA ALA A 423 -16.58 -3.80 -0.15
C ALA A 423 -17.66 -3.12 0.71
N ALA A 424 -18.32 -2.09 0.17
CA ALA A 424 -19.42 -1.39 0.84
C ALA A 424 -20.60 -2.31 1.16
N TYR A 425 -21.05 -3.13 0.21
CA TYR A 425 -22.17 -4.07 0.42
C TYR A 425 -21.88 -5.23 1.36
N ASN A 426 -20.61 -5.49 1.67
CA ASN A 426 -20.19 -6.56 2.57
C ASN A 426 -19.53 -6.01 3.84
N GLY A 427 -19.61 -4.70 4.09
CA GLY A 427 -19.16 -4.11 5.35
C GLY A 427 -17.68 -4.34 5.63
N ILE A 428 -16.85 -4.31 4.58
CA ILE A 428 -15.38 -4.43 4.67
C ILE A 428 -14.71 -3.23 3.99
N THR A 429 -13.40 -3.14 4.13
CA THR A 429 -12.58 -2.11 3.49
C THR A 429 -12.11 -2.53 2.10
N GLY A 430 -12.21 -1.61 1.13
CA GLY A 430 -11.67 -1.77 -0.22
C GLY A 430 -10.68 -0.66 -0.56
N PHE A 431 -9.39 -1.00 -0.66
CA PHE A 431 -8.33 -0.07 -1.05
C PHE A 431 -8.06 -0.13 -2.55
N LYS A 432 -8.33 1.00 -3.22
CA LYS A 432 -8.02 1.24 -4.62
C LYS A 432 -6.77 2.14 -4.73
N PRO A 433 -5.59 1.57 -5.05
CA PRO A 433 -4.37 2.36 -5.13
C PRO A 433 -4.40 3.34 -6.30
N THR A 434 -3.49 4.31 -6.26
CA THR A 434 -3.13 5.11 -7.43
C THR A 434 -2.73 4.19 -8.60
N LYS A 435 -3.21 4.50 -9.81
CA LYS A 435 -2.87 3.71 -11.01
C LYS A 435 -1.36 3.64 -11.22
N GLY A 436 -0.88 2.44 -11.53
CA GLY A 436 0.56 2.17 -11.69
C GLY A 436 1.34 1.96 -10.39
N THR A 437 0.67 1.91 -9.22
CA THR A 437 1.31 1.53 -7.95
C THR A 437 1.56 0.01 -7.89
N PHE A 438 0.56 -0.79 -8.23
CA PHE A 438 0.73 -2.22 -8.46
C PHE A 438 0.85 -2.48 -9.96
N SER A 439 1.77 -3.38 -10.31
CA SER A 439 1.95 -3.86 -11.69
C SER A 439 0.67 -4.49 -12.22
N ALA A 440 0.32 -4.18 -13.46
CA ALA A 440 -0.72 -4.85 -14.22
C ALA A 440 -0.22 -6.14 -14.92
N LYS A 441 1.06 -6.51 -14.77
CA LYS A 441 1.58 -7.76 -15.33
C LYS A 441 0.89 -8.96 -14.67
N GLY A 442 0.32 -9.84 -15.48
CA GLY A 442 -0.47 -10.99 -15.03
C GLY A 442 -1.93 -10.65 -14.66
N LEU A 443 -2.44 -9.48 -15.06
CA LEU A 443 -3.85 -9.13 -14.95
C LEU A 443 -4.53 -9.31 -16.33
N VAL A 444 -5.63 -10.06 -16.39
CA VAL A 444 -6.55 -10.00 -17.53
C VAL A 444 -7.26 -8.65 -17.49
N PRO A 445 -6.98 -7.77 -18.46
CA PRO A 445 -7.37 -6.37 -18.39
C PRO A 445 -8.84 -6.17 -18.78
N ALA A 446 -9.52 -5.27 -18.07
CA ALA A 446 -10.78 -4.70 -18.52
C ALA A 446 -10.52 -3.43 -19.35
N CYS A 447 -9.83 -2.44 -18.79
CA CYS A 447 -9.34 -1.26 -19.50
C CYS A 447 -7.90 -1.01 -19.06
N LYS A 448 -6.91 -1.45 -19.85
CA LYS A 448 -5.48 -1.41 -19.45
C LYS A 448 -5.03 -0.07 -18.88
N SER A 449 -5.50 1.05 -19.45
CA SER A 449 -5.14 2.42 -19.01
C SER A 449 -5.77 2.86 -17.68
N LEU A 450 -6.76 2.13 -17.19
CA LEU A 450 -7.58 2.46 -16.02
C LEU A 450 -7.44 1.44 -14.90
N ASP A 451 -7.14 0.18 -15.23
CA ASP A 451 -7.20 -0.91 -14.28
C ASP A 451 -6.22 -0.75 -13.12
N THR A 452 -6.69 -1.13 -11.94
CA THR A 452 -5.86 -1.28 -10.75
C THR A 452 -6.18 -2.61 -10.09
N ILE A 453 -5.14 -3.33 -9.66
CA ILE A 453 -5.31 -4.35 -8.64
C ILE A 453 -5.60 -3.63 -7.32
N THR A 454 -6.54 -4.15 -6.55
CA THR A 454 -7.00 -3.57 -5.28
C THR A 454 -6.86 -4.58 -4.15
N ILE A 455 -6.88 -4.09 -2.92
CA ILE A 455 -6.87 -4.93 -1.71
C ILE A 455 -8.23 -4.81 -1.04
N MET A 456 -8.83 -5.94 -0.66
CA MET A 456 -9.97 -5.98 0.24
C MET A 456 -9.58 -6.65 1.55
N ALA A 457 -9.89 -6.00 2.66
CA ALA A 457 -9.55 -6.47 4.01
C ALA A 457 -10.65 -6.04 5.00
N PRO A 458 -10.73 -6.65 6.19
CA PRO A 458 -11.72 -6.31 7.20
C PRO A 458 -11.66 -4.83 7.66
N THR A 459 -10.47 -4.24 7.73
CA THR A 459 -10.27 -2.86 8.24
C THR A 459 -9.30 -2.05 7.38
N VAL A 460 -9.30 -0.72 7.56
CA VAL A 460 -8.34 0.20 6.95
C VAL A 460 -6.90 -0.15 7.35
N GLU A 461 -6.67 -0.55 8.59
CA GLU A 461 -5.34 -0.91 9.06
C GLU A 461 -4.81 -2.17 8.35
N GLU A 462 -5.64 -3.20 8.18
CA GLU A 462 -5.22 -4.44 7.50
C GLU A 462 -4.94 -4.22 6.02
N ALA A 463 -5.79 -3.46 5.34
CA ALA A 463 -5.54 -3.09 3.94
C ALA A 463 -4.20 -2.36 3.78
N ARG A 464 -3.84 -1.47 4.73
CA ARG A 464 -2.55 -0.78 4.72
C ARG A 464 -1.39 -1.73 4.96
N LYS A 465 -1.49 -2.65 5.92
CA LYS A 465 -0.46 -3.66 6.19
C LYS A 465 -0.16 -4.52 4.96
N VAL A 466 -1.21 -4.98 4.25
CA VAL A 466 -1.05 -5.72 2.99
C VAL A 466 -0.36 -4.86 1.94
N TRP A 467 -0.81 -3.61 1.72
CA TRP A 467 -0.18 -2.71 0.74
C TRP A 467 1.31 -2.51 1.02
N LEU A 468 1.66 -2.16 2.26
CA LEU A 468 3.04 -1.89 2.65
C LEU A 468 3.95 -3.11 2.60
N ALA A 469 3.40 -4.32 2.75
CA ALA A 469 4.14 -5.56 2.65
C ALA A 469 4.52 -5.92 1.20
N VAL A 470 3.79 -5.40 0.20
CA VAL A 470 3.91 -5.80 -1.22
C VAL A 470 4.33 -4.65 -2.14
N ASP A 471 4.31 -3.40 -1.66
CA ASP A 471 4.79 -2.23 -2.40
C ASP A 471 6.32 -2.19 -2.40
N HIS A 472 6.91 -2.90 -3.36
CA HIS A 472 8.35 -2.95 -3.61
C HIS A 472 8.82 -1.93 -4.66
N GLY A 473 7.98 -0.95 -4.99
CA GLY A 473 8.25 0.03 -6.05
C GLY A 473 7.68 -0.36 -7.42
N PRO A 474 7.86 0.51 -8.43
CA PRO A 474 7.26 0.35 -9.74
C PRO A 474 7.87 -0.85 -10.50
N ASP A 475 7.03 -1.59 -11.21
CA ASP A 475 7.47 -2.59 -12.18
C ASP A 475 7.80 -1.88 -13.51
N LEU A 476 9.09 -1.67 -13.80
CA LEU A 476 9.51 -0.92 -14.98
C LEU A 476 9.24 -1.64 -16.31
N ASP A 477 8.86 -2.91 -16.27
CA ASP A 477 8.40 -3.66 -17.45
C ASP A 477 6.90 -3.41 -17.75
N ASP A 478 6.15 -2.81 -16.81
CA ASP A 478 4.76 -2.39 -17.03
C ASP A 478 4.72 -0.94 -17.56
N PRO A 479 4.22 -0.70 -18.78
CA PRO A 479 4.17 0.63 -19.37
C PRO A 479 3.26 1.62 -18.63
N TYR A 480 2.38 1.15 -17.74
CA TYR A 480 1.52 1.99 -16.91
C TYR A 480 2.05 2.19 -15.50
N ALA A 481 3.16 1.55 -15.12
CA ALA A 481 3.79 1.78 -13.83
C ALA A 481 4.24 3.23 -13.69
N LYS A 482 4.03 3.80 -12.51
CA LYS A 482 4.42 5.18 -12.23
C LYS A 482 5.59 5.19 -11.25
N PRO A 483 6.73 5.80 -11.62
CA PRO A 483 7.85 5.97 -10.72
C PRO A 483 7.39 6.67 -9.44
N GLN A 484 7.81 6.17 -8.29
CA GLN A 484 7.42 6.74 -7.00
C GLN A 484 7.83 8.22 -6.84
N GLN A 485 8.88 8.64 -7.54
CA GLN A 485 9.36 10.03 -7.60
C GLN A 485 8.44 10.97 -8.40
N SER A 486 7.53 10.44 -9.22
CA SER A 486 6.62 11.24 -10.07
C SER A 486 5.41 11.81 -9.33
N PHE A 487 5.18 11.36 -8.09
CA PHE A 487 4.01 11.71 -7.33
C PHE A 487 4.24 12.91 -6.42
N ALA A 488 3.14 13.61 -6.10
CA ALA A 488 3.18 14.72 -5.16
C ALA A 488 3.61 14.26 -3.76
N LEU A 489 4.36 15.13 -3.08
CA LEU A 489 4.77 14.98 -1.69
C LEU A 489 4.05 16.04 -0.84
N TRP A 490 3.89 15.77 0.45
CA TRP A 490 3.30 16.70 1.42
C TRP A 490 4.11 16.70 2.71
N HIS A 491 3.83 17.64 3.61
CA HIS A 491 4.50 17.67 4.91
C HIS A 491 3.91 16.64 5.86
N ALA A 492 4.76 15.96 6.63
CA ALA A 492 4.30 15.18 7.77
C ALA A 492 3.69 16.12 8.82
N ASP A 493 2.62 15.69 9.49
CA ASP A 493 1.99 16.44 10.57
C ASP A 493 1.91 15.59 11.84
N LEU A 494 2.82 15.85 12.76
CA LEU A 494 2.92 15.15 14.05
C LEU A 494 1.67 15.30 14.92
N ARG A 495 0.85 16.35 14.71
CA ARG A 495 -0.40 16.56 15.46
C ARG A 495 -1.43 15.51 15.11
N GLY A 496 -1.29 14.87 13.94
CA GLY A 496 -2.21 13.90 13.38
C GLY A 496 -3.46 14.57 12.80
N VAL A 497 -4.18 13.82 11.96
CA VAL A 497 -5.34 14.29 11.19
C VAL A 497 -6.39 15.01 12.05
N LYS A 498 -6.70 14.48 13.24
CA LYS A 498 -7.73 15.05 14.12
C LYS A 498 -7.38 16.41 14.71
N ALA A 499 -6.13 16.63 15.09
CA ALA A 499 -5.69 17.88 15.73
C ALA A 499 -5.07 18.88 14.74
N GLY A 500 -4.35 18.40 13.72
CA GLY A 500 -3.87 19.21 12.61
C GLY A 500 -4.99 19.70 11.70
N GLY A 501 -6.10 18.96 11.66
CA GLY A 501 -7.24 19.23 10.80
C GLY A 501 -6.97 18.85 9.34
N PHE A 502 -8.04 18.73 8.56
CA PHE A 502 -7.99 18.53 7.11
C PHE A 502 -9.27 19.07 6.48
N LYS A 503 -9.24 19.32 5.17
CA LYS A 503 -10.42 19.70 4.38
C LYS A 503 -10.88 18.50 3.57
N PHE A 504 -12.20 18.33 3.48
CA PHE A 504 -12.75 17.29 2.62
C PHE A 504 -13.83 17.83 1.69
N GLY A 505 -13.75 17.42 0.42
CA GLY A 505 -14.76 17.69 -0.58
C GLY A 505 -16.02 16.87 -0.32
N VAL A 506 -17.19 17.45 -0.60
CA VAL A 506 -18.47 16.74 -0.68
C VAL A 506 -19.19 17.07 -1.99
N PRO A 507 -19.95 16.12 -2.59
CA PRO A 507 -20.77 16.41 -3.74
C PRO A 507 -21.85 17.45 -3.43
N PRO A 508 -22.32 18.22 -4.43
CA PRO A 508 -23.48 19.08 -4.28
C PRO A 508 -24.75 18.25 -4.07
N ALA A 509 -25.79 18.87 -3.50
CA ALA A 509 -27.06 18.20 -3.22
C ALA A 509 -27.67 17.52 -4.47
N ALA A 510 -27.58 18.16 -5.65
CA ALA A 510 -28.09 17.60 -6.91
C ALA A 510 -27.43 16.27 -7.30
N ALA A 511 -26.15 16.08 -6.99
CA ALA A 511 -25.47 14.81 -7.24
C ALA A 511 -25.98 13.73 -6.27
N LEU A 512 -26.33 14.10 -5.03
CA LEU A 512 -26.86 13.18 -4.03
C LEU A 512 -28.29 12.73 -4.31
N GLU A 513 -29.05 13.43 -5.16
CA GLU A 513 -30.39 13.00 -5.60
C GLU A 513 -30.38 11.67 -6.39
N TYR A 514 -29.22 11.23 -6.88
CA TYR A 514 -29.05 9.91 -7.48
C TYR A 514 -29.08 8.76 -6.45
N CYS A 515 -28.79 9.06 -5.18
CA CYS A 515 -28.96 8.12 -4.07
C CYS A 515 -30.42 8.00 -3.67
N ASP A 516 -30.82 6.81 -3.25
CA ASP A 516 -32.11 6.64 -2.57
C ASP A 516 -32.09 7.37 -1.21
N GLU A 517 -33.25 7.76 -0.69
CA GLU A 517 -33.36 8.61 0.51
C GLU A 517 -32.57 8.09 1.71
N THR A 518 -32.59 6.78 1.96
CA THR A 518 -31.82 6.14 3.02
C THR A 518 -30.32 6.39 2.85
N TYR A 519 -29.78 6.28 1.64
CA TYR A 519 -28.36 6.51 1.36
C TYR A 519 -27.98 7.98 1.54
N GLN A 520 -28.87 8.92 1.18
CA GLN A 520 -28.65 10.34 1.45
C GLN A 520 -28.55 10.62 2.97
N GLN A 521 -29.43 10.01 3.77
CA GLN A 521 -29.42 10.14 5.23
C GLN A 521 -28.15 9.55 5.87
N GLN A 522 -27.77 8.33 5.44
CA GLN A 522 -26.54 7.70 5.93
C GLN A 522 -25.30 8.50 5.52
N PHE A 523 -25.27 9.06 4.30
CA PHE A 523 -24.18 9.91 3.85
C PHE A 523 -24.05 11.20 4.65
N SER A 524 -25.18 11.86 4.97
CA SER A 524 -25.18 13.03 5.86
C SER A 524 -24.56 12.70 7.22
N SER A 525 -24.87 11.53 7.77
CA SER A 525 -24.28 11.07 9.03
C SER A 525 -22.76 10.84 8.92
N SER A 526 -22.30 10.33 7.77
CA SER A 526 -20.86 10.20 7.48
C SER A 526 -20.14 11.54 7.37
N ILE A 527 -20.76 12.57 6.80
CA ILE A 527 -20.20 13.93 6.78
C ILE A 527 -19.98 14.42 8.21
N ASP A 528 -20.95 14.23 9.10
CA ASP A 528 -20.84 14.64 10.50
C ASP A 528 -19.79 13.83 11.28
N ARG A 529 -19.67 12.53 10.98
CA ARG A 529 -18.60 11.69 11.52
C ARG A 529 -17.22 12.18 11.08
N LEU A 530 -17.05 12.55 9.81
CA LEU A 530 -15.77 13.06 9.30
C LEU A 530 -15.43 14.46 9.85
N LYS A 531 -16.43 15.30 10.16
CA LYS A 531 -16.22 16.54 10.94
C LYS A 531 -15.68 16.24 12.34
N ARG A 532 -16.27 15.26 13.05
CA ARG A 532 -15.77 14.82 14.38
C ARG A 532 -14.35 14.24 14.33
N ALA A 533 -13.96 13.68 13.18
CA ALA A 533 -12.61 13.19 12.93
C ALA A 533 -11.58 14.32 12.64
N GLY A 534 -11.99 15.60 12.64
CA GLY A 534 -11.12 16.76 12.40
C GLY A 534 -11.28 17.42 11.03
N GLY A 535 -12.25 16.97 10.23
CA GLY A 535 -12.47 17.44 8.88
C GLY A 535 -13.30 18.72 8.78
N VAL A 536 -12.98 19.56 7.81
CA VAL A 536 -13.80 20.72 7.39
C VAL A 536 -14.40 20.42 6.02
N PRO A 537 -15.75 20.29 5.90
CA PRO A 537 -16.38 20.01 4.62
C PRO A 537 -16.31 21.22 3.70
N GLN A 538 -16.18 20.96 2.41
CA GLN A 538 -16.29 21.94 1.35
C GLN A 538 -17.05 21.31 0.18
N GLU A 539 -18.14 21.95 -0.26
CA GLU A 539 -18.78 21.54 -1.52
C GLU A 539 -17.82 21.78 -2.68
N VAL A 540 -17.68 20.80 -3.58
CA VAL A 540 -16.77 20.89 -4.73
C VAL A 540 -17.53 21.10 -6.03
N ASN A 541 -16.85 21.73 -7.00
CA ASN A 541 -17.33 21.71 -8.39
C ASN A 541 -17.41 20.25 -8.88
N TRP A 542 -18.61 19.77 -9.18
CA TRP A 542 -18.86 18.38 -9.51
C TRP A 542 -18.59 18.02 -10.98
N THR A 543 -18.57 19.01 -11.87
CA THR A 543 -18.43 18.82 -13.32
C THR A 543 -17.31 17.86 -13.73
N PRO A 544 -16.04 17.98 -13.27
CA PRO A 544 -14.99 17.07 -13.71
C PRO A 544 -15.25 15.61 -13.32
N PHE A 545 -15.90 15.35 -12.18
CA PHE A 545 -16.23 14.00 -11.71
C PHE A 545 -17.40 13.39 -12.49
N GLU A 546 -18.42 14.18 -12.77
CA GLU A 546 -19.56 13.76 -13.58
C GLU A 546 -19.13 13.49 -15.03
N GLU A 547 -18.45 14.45 -15.66
CA GLU A 547 -17.97 14.31 -17.03
C GLU A 547 -16.91 13.21 -17.17
N GLY A 548 -16.04 13.05 -16.18
CA GLY A 548 -15.10 11.92 -16.12
C GLY A 548 -15.82 10.57 -16.05
N SER A 549 -16.97 10.48 -15.37
CA SER A 549 -17.77 9.25 -15.34
C SER A 549 -18.40 8.93 -16.70
N ASN A 550 -18.90 9.95 -17.40
CA ASN A 550 -19.52 9.81 -18.72
C ASN A 550 -18.54 9.26 -19.76
N LEU A 551 -17.24 9.57 -19.62
CA LEU A 551 -16.20 9.03 -20.52
C LEU A 551 -16.12 7.50 -20.51
N LEU A 552 -16.45 6.83 -19.40
CA LEU A 552 -16.23 5.40 -19.22
C LEU A 552 -17.14 4.53 -20.09
N TYR A 553 -18.45 4.77 -20.07
CA TYR A 553 -19.45 3.96 -20.79
C TYR A 553 -20.17 4.72 -21.91
N GLU A 554 -20.28 6.05 -21.83
CA GLU A 554 -20.99 6.84 -22.84
C GLU A 554 -20.07 7.30 -23.99
N ALA A 555 -18.75 7.31 -23.77
CA ALA A 555 -17.75 7.75 -24.74
C ALA A 555 -16.93 6.58 -25.33
N SER A 556 -15.66 6.82 -25.71
CA SER A 556 -14.81 5.81 -26.35
C SER A 556 -14.14 4.80 -25.41
N LEU A 557 -14.05 5.04 -24.10
CA LEU A 557 -13.30 4.15 -23.19
C LEU A 557 -13.88 2.72 -23.11
N VAL A 558 -15.17 2.55 -23.37
CA VAL A 558 -15.78 1.21 -23.50
C VAL A 558 -15.11 0.37 -24.61
N GLN A 559 -14.57 1.00 -25.65
CA GLN A 559 -13.83 0.33 -26.73
C GLN A 559 -12.48 -0.21 -26.25
N GLU A 560 -11.91 0.34 -25.17
CA GLU A 560 -10.70 -0.20 -24.57
C GLU A 560 -10.93 -1.60 -24.00
N ARG A 561 -12.16 -1.97 -23.60
CA ARG A 561 -12.51 -3.34 -23.22
C ARG A 561 -12.35 -4.32 -24.38
N ILE A 562 -12.79 -3.91 -25.57
CA ILE A 562 -12.65 -4.70 -26.79
C ILE A 562 -11.16 -4.82 -27.15
N ALA A 563 -10.42 -3.72 -27.11
CA ALA A 563 -8.99 -3.72 -27.40
C ALA A 563 -8.15 -4.52 -26.39
N SER A 564 -8.53 -4.48 -25.11
CA SER A 564 -7.81 -5.11 -24.00
C SER A 564 -7.94 -6.63 -24.03
N ILE A 565 -9.15 -7.14 -24.28
CA ILE A 565 -9.43 -8.58 -24.36
C ILE A 565 -9.06 -9.16 -25.74
N GLY A 566 -9.30 -8.39 -26.81
CA GLY A 566 -9.02 -8.77 -28.19
C GLY A 566 -10.28 -8.70 -29.07
N PRO A 567 -10.32 -7.87 -30.12
CA PRO A 567 -11.52 -7.66 -30.93
C PRO A 567 -12.00 -8.95 -31.61
N GLU A 568 -11.10 -9.77 -32.14
CA GLU A 568 -11.42 -11.05 -32.77
C GLU A 568 -12.00 -12.05 -31.76
N PHE A 569 -11.41 -12.12 -30.56
CA PHE A 569 -11.91 -12.97 -29.50
C PHE A 569 -13.35 -12.59 -29.12
N ILE A 570 -13.59 -11.31 -28.86
CA ILE A 570 -14.93 -10.81 -28.50
C ILE A 570 -15.91 -11.10 -29.64
N ALA A 571 -15.58 -10.74 -30.89
CA ALA A 571 -16.48 -10.94 -32.03
C ALA A 571 -16.87 -12.43 -32.22
N ASN A 572 -15.91 -13.34 -32.04
CA ASN A 572 -16.15 -14.78 -32.20
C ASN A 572 -16.89 -15.40 -31.01
N ASN A 573 -16.74 -14.88 -29.80
CA ASN A 573 -17.21 -15.53 -28.57
C ASN A 573 -18.32 -14.78 -27.82
N VAL A 574 -18.69 -13.56 -28.21
CA VAL A 574 -19.71 -12.74 -27.49
C VAL A 574 -21.05 -13.47 -27.32
N HIS A 575 -21.37 -14.41 -28.21
CA HIS A 575 -22.58 -15.23 -28.13
C HIS A 575 -22.61 -16.18 -26.91
N THR A 576 -21.44 -16.50 -26.33
CA THR A 576 -21.24 -17.35 -25.15
C THR A 576 -21.25 -16.58 -23.83
N PHE A 577 -21.24 -15.25 -23.88
CA PHE A 577 -21.16 -14.41 -22.68
C PHE A 577 -22.49 -14.42 -21.91
N GLN A 578 -22.40 -14.12 -20.61
CA GLN A 578 -23.58 -13.93 -19.75
C GLN A 578 -24.50 -12.85 -20.38
N PRO A 579 -25.84 -12.98 -20.34
CA PRO A 579 -26.75 -12.15 -21.13
C PRO A 579 -26.51 -10.62 -21.08
N ALA A 580 -26.31 -10.04 -19.90
CA ALA A 580 -26.06 -8.60 -19.76
C ALA A 580 -24.66 -8.20 -20.25
N THR A 581 -23.66 -9.06 -20.04
CA THR A 581 -22.31 -8.87 -20.59
C THR A 581 -22.34 -8.95 -22.12
N LYS A 582 -23.05 -9.93 -22.68
CA LYS A 582 -23.27 -10.09 -24.12
C LYS A 582 -23.92 -8.85 -24.72
N GLU A 583 -24.99 -8.34 -24.10
CA GLU A 583 -25.68 -7.13 -24.54
C GLU A 583 -24.72 -5.94 -24.61
N LEU A 584 -23.96 -5.68 -23.54
CA LEU A 584 -23.00 -4.58 -23.46
C LEU A 584 -21.90 -4.70 -24.54
N TYR A 585 -21.27 -5.87 -24.69
CA TYR A 585 -20.21 -6.06 -25.69
C TYR A 585 -20.75 -6.03 -27.12
N THR A 586 -21.97 -6.52 -27.36
CA THR A 586 -22.64 -6.42 -28.67
C THR A 586 -22.93 -4.96 -29.02
N ALA A 587 -23.43 -4.18 -28.06
CA ALA A 587 -23.64 -2.74 -28.24
C ALA A 587 -22.31 -2.00 -28.50
N ALA A 588 -21.26 -2.34 -27.76
CA ALA A 588 -19.94 -1.74 -27.93
C ALA A 588 -19.32 -2.07 -29.31
N LEU A 589 -19.42 -3.31 -29.78
CA LEU A 589 -18.95 -3.72 -31.11
C LEU A 589 -19.66 -2.96 -32.25
N ASN A 590 -20.96 -2.71 -32.08
CA ASN A 590 -21.78 -2.04 -33.09
C ASN A 590 -21.77 -0.51 -33.01
N LYS A 591 -21.16 0.07 -31.96
CA LYS A 591 -21.09 1.53 -31.77
C LYS A 591 -20.14 2.14 -32.81
N PRO A 592 -20.60 3.04 -33.69
CA PRO A 592 -19.77 3.63 -34.73
C PRO A 592 -18.84 4.72 -34.14
N VAL A 593 -17.77 4.31 -33.47
CA VAL A 593 -16.74 5.21 -32.93
C VAL A 593 -15.69 5.49 -34.00
N LYS A 594 -15.52 6.76 -34.36
CA LYS A 594 -14.50 7.20 -35.32
C LYS A 594 -13.16 7.42 -34.58
N PRO A 595 -12.00 7.14 -35.20
CA PRO A 595 -10.71 7.26 -34.51
C PRO A 595 -10.45 8.62 -33.84
N TRP A 596 -10.86 9.73 -34.46
CA TRP A 596 -10.69 11.05 -33.86
C TRP A 596 -11.57 11.31 -32.63
N GLN A 597 -12.68 10.58 -32.45
CA GLN A 597 -13.48 10.67 -31.22
C GLN A 597 -12.70 10.09 -30.04
N VAL A 598 -11.90 9.04 -30.25
CA VAL A 598 -11.01 8.49 -29.23
C VAL A 598 -10.01 9.54 -28.74
N PHE A 599 -9.37 10.25 -29.68
CA PHE A 599 -8.44 11.33 -29.32
C PHE A 599 -9.15 12.54 -28.67
N GLN A 600 -10.36 12.88 -29.11
CA GLN A 600 -11.16 13.92 -28.45
C GLN A 600 -11.51 13.55 -27.02
N ASP A 601 -11.89 12.30 -26.76
CA ASP A 601 -12.21 11.80 -25.43
C ASP A 601 -10.95 11.71 -24.55
N GLN A 602 -9.79 11.36 -25.11
CA GLN A 602 -8.50 11.44 -24.40
C GLN A 602 -8.14 12.88 -24.01
N HIS A 603 -8.38 13.87 -24.89
CA HIS A 603 -8.16 15.27 -24.56
C HIS A 603 -9.09 15.73 -23.43
N LYS A 604 -10.37 15.32 -23.45
CA LYS A 604 -11.32 15.57 -22.36
C LYS A 604 -10.88 14.91 -21.06
N GLN A 605 -10.43 13.65 -21.10
CA GLN A 605 -9.91 12.95 -19.94
C GLN A 605 -8.73 13.71 -19.31
N ALA A 606 -7.77 14.17 -20.13
CA ALA A 606 -6.64 14.96 -19.66
C ALA A 606 -7.08 16.30 -19.03
N GLN A 607 -8.06 16.97 -19.65
CA GLN A 607 -8.66 18.19 -19.11
C GLN A 607 -9.30 17.95 -17.75
N TYR A 608 -10.24 17.01 -17.63
CA TYR A 608 -10.96 16.74 -16.39
C TYR A 608 -10.05 16.19 -15.29
N THR A 609 -9.01 15.42 -15.64
CA THR A 609 -7.98 14.98 -14.69
C THR A 609 -7.23 16.19 -14.11
N ARG A 610 -6.89 17.18 -14.95
CA ARG A 610 -6.24 18.41 -14.48
C ARG A 610 -7.19 19.25 -13.62
N GLU A 611 -8.46 19.34 -13.97
CA GLU A 611 -9.46 20.07 -13.18
C GLU A 611 -9.67 19.42 -11.81
N ALA A 612 -9.82 18.09 -11.75
CA ALA A 612 -9.87 17.35 -10.49
C ALA A 612 -8.61 17.58 -9.64
N ALA A 613 -7.42 17.52 -10.26
CA ALA A 613 -6.17 17.79 -9.56
C ALA A 613 -6.08 19.22 -8.97
N LYS A 614 -6.73 20.23 -9.60
CA LYS A 614 -6.84 21.57 -9.03
C LYS A 614 -7.75 21.59 -7.80
N ILE A 615 -8.86 20.85 -7.82
CA ILE A 615 -9.76 20.73 -6.66
C ILE A 615 -8.99 20.17 -5.44
N PHE A 616 -8.16 19.14 -5.65
CA PHE A 616 -7.30 18.56 -4.60
C PHE A 616 -6.15 19.47 -4.12
N GLN A 617 -6.01 20.70 -4.64
CA GLN A 617 -5.15 21.72 -4.02
C GLN A 617 -5.86 22.39 -2.83
N ASP A 618 -7.19 22.39 -2.82
CA ASP A 618 -8.02 23.01 -1.78
C ASP A 618 -8.60 22.00 -0.79
N ILE A 619 -8.63 20.71 -1.15
CA ILE A 619 -9.11 19.62 -0.29
C ILE A 619 -8.08 18.51 -0.16
N ASP A 620 -8.10 17.80 0.96
CA ASP A 620 -7.21 16.67 1.22
C ASP A 620 -7.79 15.35 0.69
N VAL A 621 -9.12 15.18 0.79
CA VAL A 621 -9.87 14.02 0.29
C VAL A 621 -11.25 14.45 -0.21
N LEU A 622 -11.80 13.72 -1.18
CA LEU A 622 -13.21 13.80 -1.57
C LEU A 622 -13.97 12.66 -0.88
N LEU A 623 -15.02 12.99 -0.12
CA LEU A 623 -15.90 12.01 0.50
C LEU A 623 -17.15 11.82 -0.38
N VAL A 624 -17.46 10.59 -0.76
CA VAL A 624 -18.67 10.23 -1.53
C VAL A 624 -19.36 9.00 -0.95
N PRO A 625 -20.68 8.81 -1.16
CA PRO A 625 -21.27 7.48 -1.02
C PRO A 625 -20.50 6.51 -1.92
N THR A 626 -20.21 5.29 -1.47
CA THR A 626 -19.52 4.33 -2.34
C THR A 626 -20.39 3.90 -3.52
N THR A 627 -21.71 3.90 -3.33
CA THR A 627 -22.71 3.62 -4.36
C THR A 627 -24.03 4.27 -3.94
N VAL A 628 -25.11 4.07 -4.70
CA VAL A 628 -26.34 4.86 -4.62
C VAL A 628 -27.52 4.17 -3.92
N THR A 629 -27.51 2.84 -3.87
CA THR A 629 -28.54 1.98 -3.25
C THR A 629 -27.95 0.59 -3.04
N HIS A 630 -28.66 -0.35 -2.40
CA HIS A 630 -28.28 -1.77 -2.33
C HIS A 630 -29.41 -2.63 -2.90
N PRO A 631 -29.36 -3.03 -4.17
CA PRO A 631 -30.45 -3.76 -4.78
C PRO A 631 -30.45 -5.25 -4.38
N THR A 632 -31.64 -5.84 -4.41
CA THR A 632 -31.78 -7.28 -4.45
C THR A 632 -31.34 -7.84 -5.79
N VAL A 633 -31.08 -9.14 -5.82
CA VAL A 633 -30.73 -9.87 -7.03
C VAL A 633 -31.90 -9.84 -8.02
N ALA A 634 -33.14 -9.97 -7.53
CA ALA A 634 -34.32 -9.92 -8.37
C ALA A 634 -34.48 -8.55 -9.06
N GLU A 635 -34.22 -7.46 -8.36
CA GLU A 635 -34.21 -6.11 -8.94
C GLU A 635 -33.08 -5.95 -9.97
N MET A 636 -31.89 -6.50 -9.68
CA MET A 636 -30.77 -6.48 -10.63
C MET A 636 -31.05 -7.31 -11.88
N ASP A 637 -31.68 -8.48 -11.76
CA ASP A 637 -32.04 -9.33 -12.90
C ASP A 637 -33.15 -8.69 -13.75
N ALA A 638 -34.02 -7.88 -13.14
CA ALA A 638 -35.08 -7.16 -13.84
C ALA A 638 -34.56 -6.00 -14.71
N ASP A 639 -33.47 -5.34 -14.33
CA ASP A 639 -32.84 -4.26 -15.08
C ASP A 639 -31.29 -4.29 -15.00
N PRO A 640 -30.66 -5.31 -15.60
CA PRO A 640 -29.25 -5.63 -15.32
C PRO A 640 -28.27 -4.63 -15.93
N VAL A 641 -28.69 -3.78 -16.87
CA VAL A 641 -27.82 -2.79 -17.54
C VAL A 641 -27.98 -1.42 -16.88
N ALA A 642 -29.19 -0.87 -16.81
CA ALA A 642 -29.38 0.50 -16.33
C ALA A 642 -29.20 0.60 -14.80
N LEU A 643 -29.71 -0.36 -14.02
CA LEU A 643 -29.46 -0.38 -12.58
C LEU A 643 -27.96 -0.51 -12.27
N ASN A 644 -27.23 -1.37 -12.99
CA ASN A 644 -25.79 -1.50 -12.83
C ASN A 644 -25.05 -0.19 -13.17
N ALA A 645 -25.48 0.55 -14.20
CA ALA A 645 -24.91 1.86 -14.52
C ALA A 645 -25.17 2.88 -13.39
N LYS A 646 -26.39 2.89 -12.82
CA LYS A 646 -26.76 3.73 -11.66
C LYS A 646 -25.82 3.49 -10.48
N LEU A 647 -25.47 2.23 -10.19
CA LEU A 647 -24.57 1.88 -9.07
C LEU A 647 -23.19 2.54 -9.15
N GLY A 648 -22.73 2.91 -10.35
CA GLY A 648 -21.40 3.46 -10.59
C GLY A 648 -21.28 4.98 -10.55
N TYR A 649 -22.37 5.70 -10.26
CA TYR A 649 -22.42 7.17 -10.31
C TYR A 649 -21.28 7.84 -9.51
N PHE A 650 -20.99 7.34 -8.30
CA PHE A 650 -19.91 7.86 -7.45
C PHE A 650 -18.56 7.14 -7.59
N THR A 651 -18.41 6.21 -8.55
CA THR A 651 -17.20 5.39 -8.66
C THR A 651 -16.48 5.47 -10.00
N HIS A 652 -17.20 5.65 -11.12
CA HIS A 652 -16.65 5.57 -12.48
C HIS A 652 -15.47 6.51 -12.71
N PHE A 653 -15.56 7.76 -12.23
CA PHE A 653 -14.52 8.76 -12.42
C PHE A 653 -13.19 8.43 -11.72
N GLY A 654 -13.17 7.55 -10.72
CA GLY A 654 -12.00 7.31 -9.88
C GLY A 654 -10.74 6.98 -10.68
N ASN A 655 -10.79 5.96 -11.55
CA ASN A 655 -9.64 5.62 -12.40
C ASN A 655 -9.53 6.50 -13.66
N VAL A 656 -10.66 7.00 -14.16
CA VAL A 656 -10.67 7.90 -15.33
C VAL A 656 -9.86 9.16 -15.03
N LEU A 657 -9.99 9.70 -13.82
CA LEU A 657 -9.33 10.93 -13.36
C LEU A 657 -8.09 10.68 -12.50
N ASP A 658 -7.56 9.46 -12.52
CA ASP A 658 -6.31 9.09 -11.82
C ASP A 658 -6.31 9.31 -10.30
N LEU A 659 -7.42 9.03 -9.64
CA LEU A 659 -7.58 9.14 -8.19
C LEU A 659 -7.18 7.84 -7.51
N CYS A 660 -6.76 7.89 -6.24
CA CYS A 660 -6.72 6.76 -5.33
C CYS A 660 -7.91 6.81 -4.36
N GLY A 661 -8.21 5.73 -3.64
CA GLY A 661 -9.25 5.79 -2.62
C GLY A 661 -9.42 4.56 -1.76
N ILE A 662 -10.16 4.75 -0.67
CA ILE A 662 -10.49 3.70 0.30
C ILE A 662 -11.99 3.73 0.53
N ALA A 663 -12.68 2.65 0.17
CA ALA A 663 -14.05 2.41 0.58
C ALA A 663 -14.04 1.82 1.99
N VAL A 664 -14.82 2.39 2.91
CA VAL A 664 -14.91 1.99 4.31
C VAL A 664 -16.37 1.82 4.74
N PRO A 665 -16.66 0.89 5.66
CA PRO A 665 -17.95 0.82 6.32
C PRO A 665 -18.22 2.10 7.10
N ALA A 666 -19.41 2.67 6.94
CA ALA A 666 -19.79 3.93 7.57
C ALA A 666 -20.89 3.75 8.63
N SER A 667 -21.91 2.94 8.33
CA SER A 667 -23.02 2.67 9.23
C SER A 667 -23.77 1.40 8.81
N MET A 668 -24.76 1.02 9.61
CA MET A 668 -25.75 0.00 9.24
C MET A 668 -27.12 0.67 9.16
N TYR A 669 -27.94 0.25 8.20
CA TYR A 669 -29.33 0.71 8.06
C TYR A 669 -30.28 -0.49 7.95
N GLN A 670 -31.58 -0.24 8.13
CA GLN A 670 -32.60 -1.25 7.94
C GLN A 670 -33.23 -1.08 6.56
N SER A 671 -33.24 -2.14 5.75
CA SER A 671 -33.88 -2.14 4.44
C SER A 671 -35.41 -2.06 4.57
N SER A 672 -36.08 -1.78 3.46
CA SER A 672 -37.55 -1.81 3.37
C SER A 672 -38.15 -3.20 3.70
N SER A 673 -37.37 -4.27 3.50
CA SER A 673 -37.71 -5.66 3.84
C SER A 673 -37.30 -6.06 5.27
N GLY A 674 -36.66 -5.17 6.03
CA GLY A 674 -36.32 -5.37 7.45
C GLY A 674 -34.93 -5.96 7.72
N GLU A 675 -34.14 -6.28 6.69
CA GLU A 675 -32.76 -6.74 6.85
C GLU A 675 -31.83 -5.59 7.27
N LYS A 676 -30.81 -5.90 8.07
CA LYS A 676 -29.80 -4.92 8.50
C LYS A 676 -28.61 -4.95 7.54
N LEU A 677 -28.50 -3.92 6.71
CA LEU A 677 -27.51 -3.85 5.62
C LEU A 677 -26.43 -2.80 5.89
N PRO A 678 -25.20 -2.99 5.38
CA PRO A 678 -24.13 -2.03 5.52
C PRO A 678 -24.28 -0.87 4.55
N PHE A 679 -23.93 0.33 5.00
CA PHE A 679 -23.69 1.49 4.16
C PHE A 679 -22.20 1.84 4.20
N GLY A 680 -21.63 2.16 3.04
CA GLY A 680 -20.22 2.49 2.89
C GLY A 680 -20.01 3.85 2.19
N VAL A 681 -18.91 4.50 2.56
CA VAL A 681 -18.42 5.72 1.90
C VAL A 681 -17.03 5.46 1.32
N THR A 682 -16.67 6.21 0.28
CA THR A 682 -15.32 6.20 -0.25
C THR A 682 -14.66 7.54 -0.01
N LEU A 683 -13.48 7.51 0.58
CA LEU A 683 -12.55 8.63 0.63
C LEU A 683 -11.62 8.52 -0.58
N LEU A 684 -11.68 9.50 -1.49
CA LEU A 684 -10.85 9.56 -2.68
C LEU A 684 -9.76 10.62 -2.50
N GLY A 685 -8.55 10.34 -2.97
CA GLY A 685 -7.42 11.27 -2.98
C GLY A 685 -6.88 11.46 -4.40
N ALA A 686 -6.07 12.51 -4.57
CA ALA A 686 -5.31 12.69 -5.79
C ALA A 686 -4.26 11.58 -5.99
N SER A 687 -3.81 11.41 -7.24
CA SER A 687 -2.71 10.51 -7.61
C SER A 687 -1.50 10.64 -6.67
N GLY A 688 -1.13 9.53 -6.02
CA GLY A 688 0.01 9.43 -5.11
C GLY A 688 -0.25 9.82 -3.66
N THR A 689 -1.48 10.20 -3.30
CA THR A 689 -1.86 10.59 -1.92
C THR A 689 -2.40 9.43 -1.08
N ASP A 690 -2.20 8.18 -1.52
CA ASP A 690 -2.73 6.95 -0.91
C ASP A 690 -2.53 6.91 0.61
N GLY A 691 -1.31 7.20 1.09
CA GLY A 691 -0.99 7.23 2.52
C GLY A 691 -1.80 8.26 3.31
N LYS A 692 -2.04 9.43 2.74
CA LYS A 692 -2.86 10.50 3.33
C LYS A 692 -4.33 10.09 3.43
N VAL A 693 -4.85 9.44 2.38
CA VAL A 693 -6.20 8.87 2.38
C VAL A 693 -6.32 7.79 3.48
N PHE A 694 -5.31 6.94 3.65
CA PHE A 694 -5.27 5.96 4.75
C PHE A 694 -5.31 6.61 6.13
N ASP A 695 -4.54 7.68 6.34
CA ASP A 695 -4.52 8.39 7.62
C ASP A 695 -5.90 8.95 7.97
N ILE A 696 -6.59 9.56 7.01
CA ILE A 696 -7.93 10.13 7.21
C ILE A 696 -8.99 9.03 7.34
N ALA A 697 -8.94 7.99 6.51
CA ALA A 697 -9.86 6.86 6.58
C ALA A 697 -9.76 6.11 7.93
N ARG A 698 -8.55 6.02 8.51
CA ARG A 698 -8.35 5.45 9.85
C ARG A 698 -9.00 6.29 10.94
N GLU A 699 -8.90 7.61 10.87
CA GLU A 699 -9.58 8.48 11.85
C GLU A 699 -11.10 8.45 11.67
N PHE A 700 -11.59 8.32 10.44
CA PHE A 700 -13.01 8.06 10.19
C PHE A 700 -13.44 6.75 10.86
N GLU A 701 -12.74 5.63 10.60
CA GLU A 701 -13.04 4.30 11.17
C GLU A 701 -13.07 4.32 12.72
N ARG A 702 -12.15 5.07 13.36
CA ARG A 702 -12.04 5.19 14.83
C ARG A 702 -13.02 6.16 15.48
N THR A 703 -13.60 7.08 14.71
CA THR A 703 -14.55 8.07 15.22
C THR A 703 -15.95 7.48 15.17
N GLU A 704 -16.73 7.58 16.25
CA GLU A 704 -18.15 7.16 16.26
C GLU A 704 -19.09 8.25 15.71
#